data_AF-A0A957DX71-F1
#
_entry.id   AF-A0A957DX71-F1
#
_cell.length_a   1.000
_cell.length_b   1.000
_cell.length_c   1.000
_cell.angle_alpha   90.00
_cell.angle_beta   90.00
_cell.angle_gamma   90.00
#
_symmetry.space_group_name_H-M   'P 1'
#
loop_
_entity.id
_entity.type
_entity.pdbx_description
1 polymer ?
#
loop_
_entity_poly.entity_id
_entity_poly.type
_entity_poly.pdbx_seq_one_letter_code
_entity_poly.pdbx_strand_id
1 'polypeptide(L)'
;MKREKRRQRILITLISVNIILLSLALLWQWQANQTSSVQVAVAKGKTMLDMNLAAAPALDIDRIQSIAFEDTTFNHLIADQQIEFVNAVLLSQGEARHWQADDCHDNNCAHTTFYNYTAGGTLEAVINLDDGAVVGSWQNSYARPGGSTYIVEKAVEIAAQDAQVLATLGDIGAADPAMVPMSGWLADDDCREDWCVDLTYMDPNGSGRIYHIFVNMEQEKVARTFYSRGRPDRAAAKPVSQRNAYTDDCHEQYGWEICWEMTANDGVNFRDAKYKGKLIFSSAKIGQVEAWYPSWPGGYRDEIGFAASVPPFDDTIVTDLGDGFEIRQMFTEFTRWPNCICCYRYEQVVQLYEDGRFDFRFVSHGPGCDDLSIYRPFWRIDLDLDGPDNDSVWLWTSPRWSESTTEFETYPFVDDVSPDGYKLSTSDGDLSYRWYMDKTDPLGLDEAYLFGLQFQEGEGDGPIVTGPGDTFIPPRQWVDDDPLSGENIVLWHVPLLNTKIGGPWWCQPDPEPEFSPCEAVLHAIPAAELTQPDPEDIVTVAPTPETLSTVTPIPTPAPTATPRPLEGSTAEEIMLNAGCTSCHKIGELGESHKVGPDLSGIGLIAQHRVSGMSAAEYVRTSIVDPNAFVPTDCPNGPCMPNIMPRDYETRLSTEQISTVVAYLLDLKDVTEPEVIGESSAPIEPSPKSVVPAGKTAVPQQAGPITPLLAVQILFLTLVFFVSLFIFIRSGK
;
A
#
# COMPACT_ATOMS: atom_id res chain seq x y z
N MET A 1 -74.23 8.54 -30.46
CA MET A 1 -73.36 9.74 -30.62
C MET A 1 -72.85 10.38 -29.31
N LYS A 2 -73.64 11.06 -28.46
CA LYS A 2 -73.08 11.76 -27.26
C LYS A 2 -72.49 10.81 -26.19
N ARG A 3 -73.11 9.65 -25.94
CA ARG A 3 -72.60 8.61 -25.03
C ARG A 3 -71.32 7.93 -25.53
N GLU A 4 -71.23 7.77 -26.84
CA GLU A 4 -70.13 7.08 -27.53
C GLU A 4 -68.87 7.93 -27.58
N LYS A 5 -69.00 9.24 -27.87
CA LYS A 5 -67.90 10.20 -27.73
C LYS A 5 -67.40 10.33 -26.29
N ARG A 6 -68.28 10.16 -25.29
CA ARG A 6 -67.89 10.17 -23.87
C ARG A 6 -67.12 8.89 -23.49
N ARG A 7 -67.54 7.72 -23.98
CA ARG A 7 -66.78 6.46 -23.81
C ARG A 7 -65.40 6.52 -24.47
N GLN A 8 -65.32 7.01 -25.71
CA GLN A 8 -64.04 7.17 -26.41
C GLN A 8 -63.09 8.11 -25.65
N ARG A 9 -63.59 9.23 -25.13
CA ARG A 9 -62.76 10.14 -24.31
C ARG A 9 -62.26 9.47 -23.03
N ILE A 10 -63.12 8.74 -22.32
CA ILE A 10 -62.71 8.02 -21.10
C ILE A 10 -61.67 6.94 -21.43
N LEU A 11 -61.86 6.20 -22.52
CA LEU A 11 -60.92 5.17 -22.96
C LEU A 11 -59.56 5.76 -23.36
N ILE A 12 -59.56 6.85 -24.12
CA ILE A 12 -58.32 7.57 -24.50
C ILE A 12 -57.62 8.10 -23.24
N THR A 13 -58.34 8.72 -22.31
CA THR A 13 -57.75 9.21 -21.05
C THR A 13 -57.16 8.07 -20.23
N LEU A 14 -57.81 6.91 -20.14
CA LEU A 14 -57.28 5.74 -19.42
C LEU A 14 -56.02 5.17 -20.09
N ILE A 15 -55.99 5.11 -21.42
CA ILE A 15 -54.80 4.66 -22.17
C ILE A 15 -53.65 5.65 -21.97
N SER A 16 -53.91 6.96 -22.09
CA SER A 16 -52.90 7.99 -21.86
C SER A 16 -52.33 7.96 -20.44
N VAL A 17 -53.17 7.76 -19.42
CA VAL A 17 -52.71 7.65 -18.02
C VAL A 17 -51.88 6.38 -17.80
N ASN A 18 -52.28 5.24 -18.37
CA ASN A 18 -51.49 4.01 -18.26
C ASN A 18 -50.15 4.11 -19.00
N ILE A 19 -50.11 4.73 -20.18
CA ILE A 19 -48.86 4.99 -20.90
C ILE A 19 -47.96 5.88 -20.06
N ILE A 20 -48.46 7.00 -19.53
CA ILE A 20 -47.67 7.91 -18.68
C ILE A 20 -47.14 7.19 -17.43
N LEU A 21 -47.94 6.34 -16.78
CA LEU A 21 -47.50 5.58 -15.61
C LEU A 21 -46.45 4.52 -15.97
N LEU A 22 -46.59 3.83 -17.11
CA LEU A 22 -45.58 2.90 -17.63
C LEU A 22 -44.29 3.64 -18.03
N SER A 23 -44.40 4.80 -18.68
CA SER A 23 -43.26 5.64 -19.01
C SER A 23 -42.55 6.13 -17.77
N LEU A 24 -43.28 6.55 -16.72
CA LEU A 24 -42.70 6.97 -15.44
C LEU A 24 -42.08 5.79 -14.69
N ALA A 25 -42.69 4.61 -14.72
CA ALA A 25 -42.09 3.40 -14.13
C ALA A 25 -40.82 2.98 -14.88
N LEU A 26 -40.80 3.04 -16.21
CA LEU A 26 -39.63 2.76 -17.04
C LEU A 26 -38.55 3.85 -16.88
N LEU A 27 -38.92 5.13 -16.78
CA LEU A 27 -38.00 6.23 -16.48
C LEU A 27 -37.42 6.11 -15.08
N TRP A 28 -38.23 5.68 -14.10
CA TRP A 28 -37.76 5.48 -12.73
C TRP A 28 -36.90 4.23 -12.59
N GLN A 29 -37.18 3.18 -13.36
CA GLN A 29 -36.35 1.98 -13.43
C GLN A 29 -35.06 2.22 -14.23
N TRP A 30 -35.12 3.05 -15.29
CA TRP A 30 -33.95 3.57 -15.99
C TRP A 30 -33.12 4.47 -15.06
N GLN A 31 -33.76 5.34 -14.27
CA GLN A 31 -33.07 6.19 -13.29
C GLN A 31 -32.50 5.39 -12.10
N ALA A 32 -33.14 4.30 -11.70
CA ALA A 32 -32.63 3.36 -10.70
C ALA A 32 -31.50 2.46 -11.24
N ASN A 33 -31.50 2.14 -12.54
CA ASN A 33 -30.37 1.50 -13.22
C ASN A 33 -29.25 2.50 -13.58
N GLN A 34 -29.54 3.80 -13.65
CA GLN A 34 -28.53 4.87 -13.78
C GLN A 34 -27.88 5.25 -12.44
N THR A 35 -28.30 4.63 -11.34
CA THR A 35 -27.60 4.70 -10.06
C THR A 35 -26.83 3.42 -9.78
N SER A 36 -26.10 2.90 -10.78
CA SER A 36 -24.77 2.36 -10.51
C SER A 36 -23.85 3.56 -10.33
N SER A 37 -23.89 4.16 -9.14
CA SER A 37 -22.86 5.12 -8.75
C SER A 37 -21.54 4.37 -8.73
N VAL A 38 -20.65 4.69 -9.66
CA VAL A 38 -19.24 4.35 -9.54
C VAL A 38 -18.71 5.17 -8.38
N GLN A 39 -18.69 4.55 -7.21
CA GLN A 39 -17.88 5.02 -6.09
C GLN A 39 -16.50 4.41 -6.31
N VAL A 40 -15.58 5.23 -6.82
CA VAL A 40 -14.16 4.89 -6.80
C VAL A 40 -13.67 4.95 -5.34
N ALA A 41 -12.77 4.04 -4.99
CA ALA A 41 -12.26 3.64 -3.66
C ALA A 41 -11.91 4.84 -2.72
N VAL A 42 -11.96 4.87 -1.38
CA VAL A 42 -12.13 3.95 -0.23
C VAL A 42 -12.62 4.80 0.97
N ALA A 43 -13.37 4.24 1.94
CA ALA A 43 -13.36 4.59 3.39
C ALA A 43 -14.51 3.97 4.22
N LYS A 44 -14.46 2.66 4.50
CA LYS A 44 -15.35 1.87 5.40
C LYS A 44 -16.80 1.57 5.01
N GLY A 45 -17.13 0.32 5.28
CA GLY A 45 -18.44 -0.28 5.20
C GLY A 45 -19.66 0.48 5.68
N LYS A 46 -20.77 0.25 4.96
CA LYS A 46 -22.19 0.66 5.05
C LYS A 46 -22.51 2.12 5.38
N THR A 47 -21.51 2.88 5.83
CA THR A 47 -21.55 4.29 6.19
C THR A 47 -20.96 5.16 5.05
N MET A 48 -20.36 4.53 4.03
CA MET A 48 -19.92 5.14 2.76
C MET A 48 -20.98 5.17 1.65
N LEU A 49 -22.01 4.34 1.75
CA LEU A 49 -23.12 4.33 0.78
C LEU A 49 -23.87 5.68 0.72
N ASP A 50 -23.58 6.62 1.65
CA ASP A 50 -24.16 7.96 1.71
C ASP A 50 -23.13 9.10 1.48
N MET A 51 -21.86 8.81 1.17
CA MET A 51 -20.88 9.85 0.84
C MET A 51 -20.96 10.21 -0.65
N ASN A 52 -21.72 11.27 -0.94
CA ASN A 52 -21.68 11.95 -2.23
C ASN A 52 -20.32 12.65 -2.39
N LEU A 53 -19.39 12.01 -3.11
CA LEU A 53 -18.27 12.71 -3.71
C LEU A 53 -18.77 13.48 -4.94
N ALA A 54 -18.45 14.76 -5.00
CA ALA A 54 -18.91 15.69 -6.03
C ALA A 54 -17.92 15.86 -7.20
N ALA A 55 -16.86 15.04 -7.29
CA ALA A 55 -15.70 15.38 -8.12
C ALA A 55 -15.63 14.64 -9.47
N ALA A 56 -15.88 13.33 -9.55
CA ALA A 56 -15.75 12.57 -10.79
C ALA A 56 -17.11 12.13 -11.37
N PRO A 57 -17.33 12.20 -12.70
CA PRO A 57 -18.52 11.64 -13.33
C PRO A 57 -18.56 10.11 -13.14
N ALA A 58 -19.75 9.57 -12.89
CA ALA A 58 -19.92 8.12 -12.77
C ALA A 58 -19.59 7.43 -14.11
N LEU A 59 -18.76 6.38 -14.05
CA LEU A 59 -18.43 5.55 -15.21
C LEU A 59 -19.57 4.57 -15.53
N ASP A 60 -19.87 4.37 -16.81
CA ASP A 60 -20.77 3.31 -17.27
C ASP A 60 -19.96 2.01 -17.44
N ILE A 61 -19.85 1.25 -16.35
CA ILE A 61 -19.00 0.05 -16.28
C ILE A 61 -19.46 -1.02 -17.28
N ASP A 62 -20.77 -1.23 -17.43
CA ASP A 62 -21.31 -2.19 -18.39
C ASP A 62 -20.92 -1.82 -19.82
N ARG A 63 -20.98 -0.51 -20.15
CA ARG A 63 -20.53 0.00 -21.44
C ARG A 63 -19.02 -0.16 -21.61
N ILE A 64 -18.21 0.16 -20.60
CA ILE A 64 -16.74 0.03 -20.64
C ILE A 64 -16.33 -1.43 -20.89
N GLN A 65 -16.89 -2.38 -20.13
CA GLN A 65 -16.61 -3.79 -20.33
C GLN A 65 -17.05 -4.26 -21.71
N SER A 66 -18.21 -3.81 -22.18
CA SER A 66 -18.70 -4.15 -23.52
C SER A 66 -17.76 -3.64 -24.61
N ILE A 67 -17.30 -2.38 -24.52
CA ILE A 67 -16.33 -1.80 -25.46
C ILE A 67 -15.03 -2.59 -25.46
N ALA A 68 -14.46 -2.88 -24.28
CA ALA A 68 -13.23 -3.65 -24.17
C ALA A 68 -13.37 -5.03 -24.83
N PHE A 69 -14.46 -5.76 -24.56
CA PHE A 69 -14.66 -7.10 -25.11
C PHE A 69 -15.04 -7.14 -26.59
N GLU A 70 -15.58 -6.05 -27.14
CA GLU A 70 -15.89 -5.92 -28.57
C GLU A 70 -14.66 -5.51 -29.41
N ASP A 71 -13.64 -4.89 -28.80
CA ASP A 71 -12.40 -4.56 -29.50
C ASP A 71 -11.65 -5.81 -29.97
N THR A 72 -11.24 -5.84 -31.24
CA THR A 72 -10.63 -7.04 -31.82
C THR A 72 -9.26 -7.37 -31.22
N THR A 73 -8.48 -6.36 -30.84
CA THR A 73 -7.13 -6.55 -30.28
C THR A 73 -7.25 -7.11 -28.87
N PHE A 74 -8.10 -6.49 -28.05
CA PHE A 74 -8.39 -6.95 -26.70
C PHE A 74 -9.08 -8.32 -26.69
N ASN A 75 -10.03 -8.56 -27.60
CA ASN A 75 -10.70 -9.86 -27.74
C ASN A 75 -9.70 -10.99 -28.06
N HIS A 76 -8.68 -10.71 -28.88
CA HIS A 76 -7.60 -11.66 -29.15
C HIS A 76 -6.77 -12.00 -27.91
N LEU A 77 -6.59 -11.05 -26.98
CA LEU A 77 -5.86 -11.29 -25.73
C LEU A 77 -6.66 -12.18 -24.77
N ILE A 78 -7.99 -12.06 -24.73
CA ILE A 78 -8.87 -12.78 -23.78
C ILE A 78 -9.45 -14.10 -24.30
N ALA A 79 -9.23 -14.46 -25.57
CA ALA A 79 -9.84 -15.64 -26.16
C ALA A 79 -9.45 -16.91 -25.38
N ASP A 80 -10.45 -17.68 -24.95
CA ASP A 80 -10.31 -18.90 -24.12
C ASP A 80 -9.70 -18.69 -22.72
N GLN A 81 -9.66 -17.45 -22.22
CA GLN A 81 -9.16 -17.13 -20.88
C GLN A 81 -10.28 -16.85 -19.89
N GLN A 82 -10.04 -17.21 -18.62
CA GLN A 82 -10.93 -16.85 -17.51
C GLN A 82 -10.54 -15.47 -17.00
N ILE A 83 -11.33 -14.47 -17.39
CA ILE A 83 -11.09 -13.06 -17.09
C ILE A 83 -12.13 -12.54 -16.10
N GLU A 84 -11.70 -11.72 -15.14
CA GLU A 84 -12.58 -11.01 -14.21
C GLU A 84 -12.29 -9.51 -14.23
N PHE A 85 -13.34 -8.70 -14.21
CA PHE A 85 -13.19 -7.25 -14.12
C PHE A 85 -12.73 -6.88 -12.71
N VAL A 86 -11.66 -6.08 -12.63
CA VAL A 86 -11.12 -5.62 -11.35
C VAL A 86 -11.54 -4.19 -11.09
N ASN A 87 -11.26 -3.26 -12.00
CA ASN A 87 -11.57 -1.84 -11.79
C ASN A 87 -11.58 -1.05 -13.10
N ALA A 88 -12.17 0.15 -13.08
CA ALA A 88 -11.98 1.18 -14.08
C ALA A 88 -11.89 2.56 -13.43
N VAL A 89 -10.92 3.36 -13.85
CA VAL A 89 -10.65 4.71 -13.34
C VAL A 89 -10.57 5.71 -14.49
N LEU A 90 -11.05 6.93 -14.26
CA LEU A 90 -10.85 8.03 -15.22
C LEU A 90 -9.38 8.44 -15.22
N LEU A 91 -8.86 8.80 -16.39
CA LEU A 91 -7.54 9.39 -16.51
C LEU A 91 -7.63 10.89 -16.26
N SER A 92 -6.84 11.39 -15.31
CA SER A 92 -6.56 12.81 -15.16
C SER A 92 -5.86 13.36 -16.41
N GLN A 93 -5.79 14.70 -16.52
CA GLN A 93 -5.14 15.36 -17.65
C GLN A 93 -3.73 14.81 -17.95
N GLY A 94 -2.87 14.65 -16.94
CA GLY A 94 -1.52 14.17 -17.16
C GLY A 94 -1.38 12.66 -17.21
N GLU A 95 -2.27 11.85 -16.60
CA GLU A 95 -2.30 10.41 -16.90
C GLU A 95 -2.70 10.17 -18.36
N ALA A 96 -3.64 10.96 -18.89
CA ALA A 96 -4.09 10.92 -20.28
C ALA A 96 -3.02 11.40 -21.30
N ARG A 97 -1.90 12.01 -20.84
CA ARG A 97 -0.90 12.62 -21.73
C ARG A 97 -0.32 11.66 -22.77
N HIS A 98 -0.19 10.39 -22.40
CA HIS A 98 0.37 9.34 -23.25
C HIS A 98 -0.55 9.01 -24.45
N TRP A 99 -1.84 9.32 -24.35
CA TRP A 99 -2.86 9.05 -25.38
C TRP A 99 -3.48 10.32 -25.96
N GLN A 100 -2.82 11.48 -25.81
CA GLN A 100 -3.33 12.75 -26.39
C GLN A 100 -3.48 12.71 -27.91
N ALA A 101 -2.65 11.91 -28.60
CA ALA A 101 -2.77 11.68 -30.03
C ALA A 101 -4.07 10.96 -30.41
N ASP A 102 -4.65 10.22 -29.47
CA ASP A 102 -5.89 9.45 -29.59
C ASP A 102 -7.09 10.15 -28.94
N ASP A 103 -7.02 11.49 -28.81
CA ASP A 103 -8.06 12.36 -28.25
C ASP A 103 -8.37 12.10 -26.76
N CYS A 104 -7.42 11.49 -26.03
CA CYS A 104 -7.48 11.44 -24.57
C CYS A 104 -7.06 12.76 -23.94
N HIS A 105 -7.88 13.23 -23.01
CA HIS A 105 -7.71 14.43 -22.22
C HIS A 105 -8.45 14.25 -20.87
N ASP A 106 -8.47 15.30 -20.07
CA ASP A 106 -8.99 15.25 -18.69
C ASP A 106 -10.40 14.62 -18.63
N ASN A 107 -10.50 13.49 -17.92
CA ASN A 107 -11.75 12.78 -17.63
C ASN A 107 -12.55 12.25 -18.84
N ASN A 108 -11.98 12.17 -20.05
CA ASN A 108 -12.65 11.58 -21.21
C ASN A 108 -12.14 10.17 -21.60
N CYS A 109 -11.04 9.72 -20.99
CA CYS A 109 -10.54 8.36 -21.14
C CYS A 109 -10.56 7.64 -19.79
N ALA A 110 -10.75 6.32 -19.82
CA ALA A 110 -10.71 5.47 -18.65
C ALA A 110 -9.68 4.35 -18.82
N HIS A 111 -8.84 4.13 -17.81
CA HIS A 111 -8.03 2.93 -17.69
C HIS A 111 -8.84 1.84 -16.99
N THR A 112 -8.89 0.66 -17.59
CA THR A 112 -9.64 -0.49 -17.11
C THR A 112 -8.69 -1.66 -16.89
N THR A 113 -8.90 -2.37 -15.78
CA THR A 113 -8.07 -3.50 -15.36
C THR A 113 -8.93 -4.74 -15.21
N PHE A 114 -8.45 -5.84 -15.79
CA PHE A 114 -9.04 -7.17 -15.66
C PHE A 114 -7.98 -8.14 -15.15
N TYR A 115 -8.36 -9.09 -14.30
CA TYR A 115 -7.48 -10.17 -13.86
C TYR A 115 -7.65 -11.40 -14.75
N ASN A 116 -6.54 -12.05 -15.06
CA ASN A 116 -6.51 -13.26 -15.89
C ASN A 116 -6.18 -14.49 -15.05
N TYR A 117 -7.18 -15.26 -14.67
CA TYR A 117 -7.01 -16.49 -13.88
C TYR A 117 -6.32 -17.63 -14.65
N THR A 118 -6.25 -17.55 -15.98
CA THR A 118 -5.64 -18.60 -16.80
C THR A 118 -4.14 -18.40 -16.94
N ALA A 119 -3.69 -17.16 -17.15
CA ALA A 119 -2.27 -16.84 -17.35
C ALA A 119 -1.60 -16.22 -16.11
N GLY A 120 -2.37 -15.78 -15.12
CA GLY A 120 -1.91 -14.87 -14.08
C GLY A 120 -1.72 -13.45 -14.62
N GLY A 121 -1.72 -12.46 -13.73
CA GLY A 121 -1.52 -11.06 -14.11
C GLY A 121 -2.77 -10.35 -14.60
N THR A 122 -2.60 -9.11 -15.04
CA THR A 122 -3.68 -8.24 -15.53
C THR A 122 -3.69 -8.14 -17.05
N LEU A 123 -4.88 -7.88 -17.57
CA LEU A 123 -5.12 -7.32 -18.90
C LEU A 123 -5.69 -5.93 -18.71
N GLU A 124 -5.08 -4.96 -19.37
CA GLU A 124 -5.39 -3.56 -19.19
C GLU A 124 -5.77 -2.92 -20.52
N ALA A 125 -6.64 -1.93 -20.46
CA ALA A 125 -7.01 -1.15 -21.63
C ALA A 125 -7.28 0.32 -21.26
N VAL A 126 -7.06 1.22 -22.21
CA VAL A 126 -7.48 2.62 -22.15
C VAL A 126 -8.58 2.82 -23.17
N ILE A 127 -9.72 3.34 -22.70
CA ILE A 127 -10.93 3.52 -23.49
C ILE A 127 -11.27 5.00 -23.56
N ASN A 128 -11.38 5.54 -24.78
CA ASN A 128 -11.97 6.85 -25.02
C ASN A 128 -13.50 6.74 -24.84
N LEU A 129 -14.04 7.48 -23.87
CA LEU A 129 -15.45 7.38 -23.46
C LEU A 129 -16.40 8.13 -24.41
N ASP A 130 -15.88 9.09 -25.18
CA ASP A 130 -16.66 9.91 -26.10
C ASP A 130 -17.08 9.11 -27.34
N ASP A 131 -16.16 8.37 -27.93
CA ASP A 131 -16.40 7.57 -29.14
C ASP A 131 -16.44 6.05 -28.90
N GLY A 132 -15.98 5.59 -27.74
CA GLY A 132 -15.93 4.17 -27.38
C GLY A 132 -14.78 3.40 -28.04
N ALA A 133 -13.69 4.08 -28.42
CA ALA A 133 -12.50 3.43 -28.95
C ALA A 133 -11.57 2.90 -27.83
N VAL A 134 -11.00 1.71 -28.03
CA VAL A 134 -9.85 1.24 -27.25
C VAL A 134 -8.60 1.86 -27.88
N VAL A 135 -7.92 2.74 -27.15
CA VAL A 135 -6.74 3.49 -27.63
C VAL A 135 -5.42 2.87 -27.14
N GLY A 136 -5.49 2.00 -26.13
CA GLY A 136 -4.36 1.23 -25.65
C GLY A 136 -4.82 -0.08 -25.01
N SER A 137 -4.02 -1.14 -25.13
CA SER A 137 -4.26 -2.40 -24.42
C SER A 137 -2.97 -3.20 -24.26
N TRP A 138 -2.74 -3.77 -23.08
CA TRP A 138 -1.56 -4.59 -22.79
C TRP A 138 -1.84 -5.67 -21.75
N GLN A 139 -0.90 -6.60 -21.62
CA GLN A 139 -0.89 -7.60 -20.56
C GLN A 139 0.25 -7.30 -19.60
N ASN A 140 -0.02 -7.37 -18.29
CA ASN A 140 1.01 -7.29 -17.27
C ASN A 140 1.02 -8.58 -16.44
N SER A 141 1.96 -9.47 -16.76
CA SER A 141 2.08 -10.77 -16.09
C SER A 141 2.48 -10.67 -14.61
N TYR A 142 3.10 -9.56 -14.22
CA TYR A 142 3.54 -9.33 -12.84
C TYR A 142 2.45 -8.72 -11.97
N ALA A 143 1.35 -8.22 -12.53
CA ALA A 143 0.32 -7.54 -11.75
C ALA A 143 -0.45 -8.48 -10.80
N ARG A 144 -0.72 -8.03 -9.58
CA ARG A 144 -1.53 -8.63 -8.51
C ARG A 144 -2.39 -7.52 -7.93
N PRO A 145 -3.39 -7.04 -8.68
CA PRO A 145 -3.97 -5.71 -8.53
C PRO A 145 -4.54 -5.49 -7.12
N GLY A 146 -4.61 -4.22 -6.71
CA GLY A 146 -5.32 -3.81 -5.50
C GLY A 146 -6.74 -4.38 -5.43
N GLY A 147 -7.28 -4.46 -4.20
CA GLY A 147 -8.69 -4.76 -4.07
C GLY A 147 -9.56 -3.59 -4.50
N SER A 148 -10.72 -3.90 -5.06
CA SER A 148 -11.70 -2.93 -5.55
C SER A 148 -13.08 -3.24 -4.98
N THR A 149 -14.00 -2.28 -5.09
CA THR A 149 -15.42 -2.49 -4.77
C THR A 149 -16.06 -3.64 -5.55
N TYR A 150 -15.48 -4.02 -6.71
CA TYR A 150 -16.01 -5.06 -7.58
C TYR A 150 -15.61 -6.48 -7.17
N ILE A 151 -14.51 -6.62 -6.41
CA ILE A 151 -14.03 -7.94 -5.98
C ILE A 151 -14.37 -8.25 -4.51
N VAL A 152 -14.83 -7.25 -3.73
CA VAL A 152 -15.13 -7.43 -2.30
C VAL A 152 -16.14 -8.53 -2.07
N GLU A 153 -17.22 -8.56 -2.86
CA GLU A 153 -18.29 -9.55 -2.72
C GLU A 153 -17.74 -10.97 -2.88
N LYS A 154 -16.95 -11.22 -3.93
CA LYS A 154 -16.30 -12.50 -4.16
C LYS A 154 -15.34 -12.89 -3.03
N ALA A 155 -14.48 -11.96 -2.58
CA ALA A 155 -13.55 -12.23 -1.49
C ALA A 155 -14.29 -12.62 -0.20
N VAL A 156 -15.37 -11.89 0.13
CA VAL A 156 -16.21 -12.16 1.29
C VAL A 156 -16.96 -13.50 1.15
N GLU A 157 -17.46 -13.84 -0.04
CA GLU A 157 -18.11 -15.13 -0.31
C GLU A 157 -17.16 -16.32 -0.10
N ILE A 158 -15.89 -16.19 -0.51
CA ILE A 158 -14.85 -17.20 -0.24
C ILE A 158 -14.60 -17.31 1.27
N ALA A 159 -14.39 -16.17 1.94
CA ALA A 159 -14.12 -16.13 3.38
C ALA A 159 -15.29 -16.69 4.21
N ALA A 160 -16.54 -16.41 3.84
CA ALA A 160 -17.74 -16.85 4.55
C ALA A 160 -17.91 -18.38 4.55
N GLN A 161 -17.26 -19.09 3.62
CA GLN A 161 -17.31 -20.55 3.52
C GLN A 161 -16.21 -21.23 4.32
N ASP A 162 -15.20 -20.49 4.80
CA ASP A 162 -14.09 -21.05 5.54
C ASP A 162 -14.48 -21.41 6.99
N ALA A 163 -14.06 -22.61 7.43
CA ALA A 163 -14.43 -23.15 8.72
C ALA A 163 -13.82 -22.36 9.90
N GLN A 164 -12.61 -21.81 9.75
CA GLN A 164 -11.95 -21.03 10.79
C GLN A 164 -12.56 -19.63 10.89
N VAL A 165 -12.89 -19.02 9.76
CA VAL A 165 -13.63 -17.75 9.71
C VAL A 165 -15.01 -17.91 10.37
N LEU A 166 -15.78 -18.94 9.97
CA LEU A 166 -17.10 -19.23 10.57
C LEU A 166 -17.01 -19.50 12.08
N ALA A 167 -15.96 -20.20 12.53
CA ALA A 167 -15.75 -20.45 13.96
C ALA A 167 -15.42 -19.17 14.74
N THR A 168 -14.73 -18.21 14.12
CA THR A 168 -14.22 -17.00 14.78
C THR A 168 -15.19 -15.83 14.73
N LEU A 169 -15.69 -15.50 13.54
CA LEU A 169 -16.56 -14.36 13.29
C LEU A 169 -18.05 -14.75 13.18
N GLY A 170 -18.36 -16.03 13.03
CA GLY A 170 -19.70 -16.49 12.68
C GLY A 170 -20.00 -16.31 11.20
N ASP A 171 -21.28 -16.29 10.85
CA ASP A 171 -21.72 -16.01 9.49
C ASP A 171 -21.44 -14.55 9.14
N ILE A 172 -20.35 -14.34 8.41
CA ILE A 172 -20.02 -13.03 7.87
C ILE A 172 -20.85 -12.71 6.63
N GLY A 173 -21.47 -13.65 5.90
CA GLY A 173 -22.42 -13.35 4.83
C GLY A 173 -22.03 -12.18 3.92
N ALA A 174 -22.91 -11.17 3.77
CA ALA A 174 -22.60 -9.89 3.12
C ALA A 174 -22.09 -8.83 4.11
N ALA A 175 -21.37 -9.25 5.15
CA ALA A 175 -20.79 -8.36 6.14
C ALA A 175 -19.69 -7.53 5.51
N ASP A 176 -19.53 -6.37 6.12
CA ASP A 176 -18.71 -5.31 5.60
C ASP A 176 -17.37 -5.35 6.31
N PRO A 177 -16.27 -5.65 5.61
CA PRO A 177 -14.96 -5.58 6.21
C PRO A 177 -14.69 -4.16 6.73
N ALA A 178 -13.89 -4.09 7.78
CA ALA A 178 -13.54 -2.83 8.41
C ALA A 178 -12.52 -2.02 7.60
N MET A 179 -11.91 -2.62 6.58
CA MET A 179 -11.13 -1.96 5.52
C MET A 179 -11.64 -2.43 4.17
N VAL A 180 -11.39 -1.66 3.12
CA VAL A 180 -11.54 -2.20 1.76
C VAL A 180 -10.52 -3.33 1.59
N PRO A 181 -10.82 -4.40 0.83
CA PRO A 181 -9.86 -5.47 0.64
C PRO A 181 -8.55 -4.90 0.12
N MET A 182 -7.48 -5.05 0.89
CA MET A 182 -6.18 -4.53 0.53
C MET A 182 -5.40 -5.61 -0.21
N SER A 183 -4.64 -5.22 -1.24
CA SER A 183 -3.65 -6.13 -1.82
C SER A 183 -2.64 -6.50 -0.74
N GLY A 184 -2.54 -7.79 -0.47
CA GLY A 184 -1.70 -8.32 0.59
C GLY A 184 -0.92 -9.53 0.11
N TRP A 185 0.27 -9.73 0.67
CA TRP A 185 1.12 -10.88 0.35
C TRP A 185 1.55 -11.60 1.63
N LEU A 186 1.86 -12.89 1.50
CA LEU A 186 2.39 -13.71 2.58
C LEU A 186 3.65 -14.43 2.10
N ALA A 187 4.77 -14.26 2.80
CA ALA A 187 6.07 -14.82 2.46
C ALA A 187 6.12 -16.37 2.50
N ASP A 188 5.19 -16.99 3.22
CA ASP A 188 5.20 -18.41 3.55
C ASP A 188 3.96 -19.16 3.04
N ASP A 189 3.27 -18.56 2.07
CA ASP A 189 2.08 -19.11 1.42
C ASP A 189 2.14 -18.90 -0.11
N ASP A 190 1.21 -19.50 -0.85
CA ASP A 190 1.04 -19.24 -2.29
C ASP A 190 0.73 -17.76 -2.55
N CYS A 191 0.14 -17.04 -1.58
CA CYS A 191 0.02 -15.57 -1.58
C CYS A 191 1.36 -14.80 -1.67
N ARG A 192 2.50 -15.47 -1.69
CA ARG A 192 3.78 -14.89 -2.08
C ARG A 192 3.79 -14.52 -3.57
N GLU A 193 3.19 -15.37 -4.39
CA GLU A 193 3.20 -15.28 -5.85
C GLU A 193 1.80 -15.08 -6.45
N ASP A 194 0.76 -15.60 -5.83
CA ASP A 194 -0.64 -15.51 -6.27
C ASP A 194 -1.27 -14.17 -5.89
N TRP A 195 -2.35 -13.81 -6.57
CA TRP A 195 -3.16 -12.66 -6.20
C TRP A 195 -3.98 -12.91 -4.93
N CYS A 196 -3.64 -12.17 -3.87
CA CYS A 196 -4.33 -12.24 -2.59
C CYS A 196 -4.78 -10.87 -2.09
N VAL A 197 -5.90 -10.89 -1.37
CA VAL A 197 -6.44 -9.72 -0.67
C VAL A 197 -6.72 -10.05 0.79
N ASP A 198 -6.54 -9.08 1.68
CA ASP A 198 -6.90 -9.24 3.09
C ASP A 198 -8.26 -8.60 3.39
N LEU A 199 -9.11 -9.35 4.09
CA LEU A 199 -10.32 -8.83 4.71
C LEU A 199 -10.08 -8.63 6.20
N THR A 200 -10.31 -7.41 6.67
CA THR A 200 -9.99 -7.04 8.03
C THR A 200 -11.24 -6.83 8.87
N TYR A 201 -11.30 -7.40 10.07
CA TYR A 201 -12.43 -7.29 11.00
C TYR A 201 -11.96 -6.92 12.41
N MET A 202 -12.84 -6.34 13.21
CA MET A 202 -12.60 -6.25 14.67
C MET A 202 -12.82 -7.62 15.31
N ASP A 203 -12.03 -7.94 16.35
CA ASP A 203 -12.35 -9.06 17.22
C ASP A 203 -13.78 -8.89 17.80
N PRO A 204 -14.70 -9.83 17.54
CA PRO A 204 -16.08 -9.76 18.02
C PRO A 204 -16.19 -9.76 19.56
N ASN A 205 -15.15 -10.18 20.27
CA ASN A 205 -15.09 -10.16 21.73
C ASN A 205 -14.74 -8.78 22.30
N GLY A 206 -14.43 -7.79 21.46
CA GLY A 206 -14.13 -6.43 21.89
C GLY A 206 -12.76 -6.28 22.55
N SER A 207 -11.81 -7.17 22.24
CA SER A 207 -10.42 -7.07 22.74
C SER A 207 -9.65 -5.88 22.14
N GLY A 208 -10.18 -5.27 21.08
CA GLY A 208 -9.51 -4.24 20.29
C GLY A 208 -8.52 -4.82 19.27
N ARG A 209 -8.30 -6.14 19.25
CA ARG A 209 -7.49 -6.81 18.23
C ARG A 209 -8.18 -6.79 16.87
N ILE A 210 -7.35 -6.90 15.85
CA ILE A 210 -7.77 -6.91 14.46
C ILE A 210 -7.63 -8.35 13.97
N TYR A 211 -8.68 -8.88 13.34
CA TYR A 211 -8.69 -10.19 12.73
C TYR A 211 -8.52 -10.05 11.22
N HIS A 212 -7.47 -10.68 10.69
CA HIS A 212 -7.10 -10.68 9.29
C HIS A 212 -7.54 -11.99 8.63
N ILE A 213 -7.98 -11.90 7.38
CA ILE A 213 -8.41 -13.02 6.55
C ILE A 213 -7.82 -12.80 5.16
N PHE A 214 -6.68 -13.43 4.90
CA PHE A 214 -6.05 -13.45 3.60
C PHE A 214 -6.80 -14.44 2.70
N VAL A 215 -7.40 -13.91 1.65
CA VAL A 215 -8.11 -14.66 0.63
C VAL A 215 -7.22 -14.73 -0.60
N ASN A 216 -6.90 -15.95 -1.03
CA ASN A 216 -6.27 -16.19 -2.31
C ASN A 216 -7.36 -16.21 -3.38
N MET A 217 -7.33 -15.21 -4.25
CA MET A 217 -8.36 -14.98 -5.27
C MET A 217 -8.24 -15.99 -6.40
N GLU A 218 -7.02 -16.45 -6.72
CA GLU A 218 -6.76 -17.42 -7.79
C GLU A 218 -7.23 -18.83 -7.44
N GLN A 219 -6.97 -19.24 -6.20
CA GLN A 219 -7.32 -20.56 -5.70
C GLN A 219 -8.71 -20.59 -5.04
N GLU A 220 -9.36 -19.44 -4.93
CA GLU A 220 -10.67 -19.24 -4.29
C GLU A 220 -10.74 -19.89 -2.89
N LYS A 221 -9.71 -19.67 -2.08
CA LYS A 221 -9.58 -20.22 -0.72
C LYS A 221 -9.10 -19.16 0.27
N VAL A 222 -9.41 -19.34 1.54
CA VAL A 222 -8.72 -18.62 2.61
C VAL A 222 -7.30 -19.20 2.74
N ALA A 223 -6.31 -18.35 2.50
CA ALA A 223 -4.90 -18.69 2.66
C ALA A 223 -4.49 -18.67 4.14
N ARG A 224 -4.95 -17.64 4.87
CA ARG A 224 -4.61 -17.48 6.28
C ARG A 224 -5.62 -16.65 7.05
N THR A 225 -5.75 -16.95 8.34
CA THR A 225 -6.35 -16.03 9.30
C THR A 225 -5.48 -15.87 10.53
N PHE A 226 -5.43 -14.67 11.11
CA PHE A 226 -4.68 -14.40 12.33
C PHE A 226 -5.19 -13.12 13.00
N TYR A 227 -4.79 -12.91 14.26
CA TYR A 227 -4.98 -11.64 14.93
C TYR A 227 -3.70 -10.82 14.90
N SER A 228 -3.79 -9.55 14.54
CA SER A 228 -2.75 -8.56 14.86
C SER A 228 -3.10 -7.81 16.15
N ARG A 229 -2.17 -7.02 16.64
CA ARG A 229 -2.24 -6.42 17.96
C ARG A 229 -3.39 -5.41 18.07
N GLY A 230 -4.11 -5.48 19.19
CA GLY A 230 -5.10 -4.48 19.56
C GLY A 230 -4.47 -3.32 20.32
N ARG A 231 -4.75 -2.08 19.90
CA ARG A 231 -4.33 -0.87 20.62
C ARG A 231 -5.50 -0.32 21.43
N PRO A 232 -5.27 0.12 22.69
CA PRO A 232 -6.30 0.86 23.42
C PRO A 232 -6.68 2.14 22.67
N ASP A 233 -7.99 2.45 22.59
CA ASP A 233 -8.46 3.74 22.08
C ASP A 233 -7.79 4.89 22.85
N ARG A 234 -7.13 5.80 22.13
CA ARG A 234 -6.57 7.03 22.69
C ARG A 234 -7.65 8.09 22.86
N ALA A 235 -7.52 8.92 23.89
CA ALA A 235 -8.30 10.14 24.00
C ALA A 235 -7.78 11.17 22.97
N ALA A 236 -8.26 11.08 21.74
CA ALA A 236 -7.96 12.03 20.66
C ALA A 236 -9.22 12.83 20.29
N ALA A 237 -9.02 14.06 19.82
CA ALA A 237 -10.09 14.78 19.15
C ALA A 237 -10.56 13.95 17.96
N LYS A 238 -11.87 13.88 17.74
CA LYS A 238 -12.38 13.25 16.52
C LYS A 238 -11.78 14.00 15.32
N PRO A 239 -11.18 13.29 14.35
CA PRO A 239 -10.74 13.90 13.11
C PRO A 239 -11.90 14.64 12.44
N VAL A 240 -11.56 15.62 11.61
CA VAL A 240 -12.53 16.14 10.65
C VAL A 240 -12.95 15.00 9.71
N SER A 241 -14.16 15.10 9.17
CA SER A 241 -14.67 14.12 8.20
C SER A 241 -13.72 14.02 7.01
N GLN A 242 -13.52 12.79 6.52
CA GLN A 242 -12.82 12.54 5.26
C GLN A 242 -13.44 13.43 4.17
N ARG A 243 -12.62 14.20 3.47
CA ARG A 243 -13.10 15.04 2.38
C ARG A 243 -12.90 14.42 1.01
N ASN A 244 -11.95 13.48 0.88
CA ASN A 244 -11.48 12.97 -0.42
C ASN A 244 -11.27 14.12 -1.40
N ALA A 245 -10.52 15.11 -0.93
CA ALA A 245 -10.29 16.38 -1.60
C ALA A 245 -8.82 16.50 -1.96
N TYR A 246 -8.55 17.21 -3.03
CA TYR A 246 -7.25 17.48 -3.61
C TYR A 246 -7.41 18.65 -4.58
N THR A 247 -6.31 19.26 -5.01
CA THR A 247 -6.33 20.32 -6.02
C THR A 247 -5.21 20.09 -7.01
N ASP A 248 -5.53 20.17 -8.29
CA ASP A 248 -4.55 20.19 -9.39
C ASP A 248 -4.27 21.64 -9.75
N ASP A 249 -3.00 22.03 -9.84
CA ASP A 249 -2.63 23.42 -10.12
C ASP A 249 -1.19 23.51 -10.66
N CYS A 250 -0.79 24.73 -11.04
CA CYS A 250 0.60 25.10 -11.30
C CYS A 250 0.99 26.29 -10.43
N HIS A 251 2.23 26.31 -9.97
CA HIS A 251 2.75 27.38 -9.12
C HIS A 251 4.10 27.89 -9.64
N GLU A 252 4.28 29.21 -9.58
CA GLU A 252 5.53 29.87 -9.93
C GLU A 252 6.00 30.74 -8.76
N GLN A 253 7.16 30.41 -8.20
CA GLN A 253 7.76 31.17 -7.09
C GLN A 253 9.26 30.91 -6.97
N TYR A 254 10.03 31.89 -6.50
CA TYR A 254 11.48 31.79 -6.27
C TYR A 254 12.30 31.29 -7.49
N GLY A 255 11.82 31.58 -8.70
CA GLY A 255 12.44 31.14 -9.95
C GLY A 255 12.08 29.71 -10.36
N TRP A 256 11.22 29.02 -9.60
CA TRP A 256 10.66 27.74 -9.96
C TRP A 256 9.30 27.89 -10.64
N GLU A 257 9.03 27.02 -11.62
CA GLU A 257 7.71 26.73 -12.17
C GLU A 257 7.46 25.24 -12.01
N ILE A 258 6.31 24.83 -11.49
CA ILE A 258 5.95 23.42 -11.31
C ILE A 258 4.44 23.24 -11.39
N CYS A 259 3.99 22.13 -11.95
CA CYS A 259 2.59 21.71 -11.92
C CYS A 259 2.43 20.40 -11.14
N TRP A 260 1.22 20.14 -10.65
CA TRP A 260 0.90 18.86 -10.04
C TRP A 260 -0.54 18.47 -10.30
N GLU A 261 -0.79 17.16 -10.24
CA GLU A 261 -2.12 16.59 -10.32
C GLU A 261 -2.24 15.35 -9.44
N MET A 262 -3.44 15.11 -8.92
CA MET A 262 -3.76 13.87 -8.22
C MET A 262 -4.03 12.76 -9.23
N THR A 263 -3.26 11.67 -9.13
CA THR A 263 -3.46 10.47 -9.94
C THR A 263 -4.46 9.51 -9.30
N ALA A 264 -4.91 8.51 -10.05
CA ALA A 264 -5.82 7.50 -9.54
C ALA A 264 -5.19 6.67 -8.42
N ASN A 265 -3.97 6.16 -8.65
CA ASN A 265 -3.30 5.18 -7.79
C ASN A 265 -1.80 5.45 -7.54
N ASP A 266 -1.20 6.52 -8.10
CA ASP A 266 0.22 6.87 -7.95
C ASP A 266 0.50 8.16 -7.14
N GLY A 267 -0.42 8.52 -6.26
CA GLY A 267 -0.33 9.71 -5.42
C GLY A 267 -0.36 11.00 -6.25
N VAL A 268 0.45 11.98 -5.85
CA VAL A 268 0.60 13.21 -6.63
C VAL A 268 1.67 13.02 -7.70
N ASN A 269 1.33 13.33 -8.95
CA ASN A 269 2.33 13.49 -10.02
C ASN A 269 2.78 14.95 -10.07
N PHE A 270 3.96 15.23 -9.50
CA PHE A 270 4.63 16.51 -9.64
C PHE A 270 5.32 16.54 -10.99
N ARG A 271 5.02 17.52 -11.85
CA ARG A 271 5.48 17.51 -13.24
C ARG A 271 5.92 18.86 -13.75
N ASP A 272 6.68 18.81 -14.83
CA ASP A 272 7.15 19.96 -15.58
C ASP A 272 7.93 20.98 -14.73
N ALA A 273 8.72 20.49 -13.75
CA ALA A 273 9.43 21.34 -12.81
C ALA A 273 10.64 22.01 -13.47
N LYS A 274 10.62 23.35 -13.50
CA LYS A 274 11.68 24.17 -14.09
C LYS A 274 12.27 25.12 -13.08
N TYR A 275 13.58 25.32 -13.14
CA TYR A 275 14.28 26.36 -12.39
C TYR A 275 14.93 27.37 -13.34
N LYS A 276 14.55 28.64 -13.21
CA LYS A 276 15.00 29.75 -14.07
C LYS A 276 14.82 29.46 -15.57
N GLY A 277 13.72 28.78 -15.92
CA GLY A 277 13.33 28.41 -17.27
C GLY A 277 13.98 27.15 -17.84
N LYS A 278 14.89 26.49 -17.09
CA LYS A 278 15.46 25.19 -17.47
C LYS A 278 14.68 24.07 -16.81
N LEU A 279 14.35 23.01 -17.56
CA LEU A 279 13.71 21.81 -17.02
C LEU A 279 14.66 21.11 -16.04
N ILE A 280 14.10 20.57 -14.94
CA ILE A 280 14.84 19.82 -13.93
C ILE A 280 14.32 18.38 -13.86
N PHE A 281 12.99 18.20 -13.81
CA PHE A 281 12.36 16.89 -13.90
C PHE A 281 10.98 17.00 -14.56
N SER A 282 10.60 16.00 -15.36
CA SER A 282 9.30 15.95 -16.03
C SER A 282 8.20 15.31 -15.21
N SER A 283 8.55 14.39 -14.31
CA SER A 283 7.60 13.67 -13.46
C SER A 283 8.28 13.17 -12.19
N ALA A 284 7.62 13.35 -11.06
CA ALA A 284 8.00 12.75 -9.79
C ALA A 284 6.74 12.32 -9.03
N LYS A 285 6.65 11.03 -8.70
CA LYS A 285 5.46 10.44 -8.07
C LYS A 285 5.82 9.24 -7.18
N ILE A 286 4.87 8.82 -6.35
CA ILE A 286 4.97 7.59 -5.55
C ILE A 286 3.88 6.65 -6.01
N GLY A 287 4.23 5.70 -6.87
CA GLY A 287 3.25 4.75 -7.41
C GLY A 287 2.75 3.72 -6.39
N GLN A 288 3.49 3.50 -5.31
CA GLN A 288 3.17 2.48 -4.33
C GLN A 288 3.86 2.76 -3.00
N VAL A 289 3.24 2.35 -1.89
CA VAL A 289 3.87 2.25 -0.57
C VAL A 289 3.73 0.82 -0.06
N GLU A 290 4.84 0.11 0.13
CA GLU A 290 4.79 -1.23 0.73
C GLU A 290 4.94 -1.15 2.25
N ALA A 291 3.92 -1.62 2.96
CA ALA A 291 3.92 -1.74 4.42
C ALA A 291 4.16 -3.20 4.81
N TRP A 292 5.41 -3.55 5.13
CA TRP A 292 5.76 -4.87 5.63
C TRP A 292 5.64 -4.90 7.15
N TYR A 293 5.03 -5.94 7.73
CA TYR A 293 4.91 -6.11 9.16
C TYR A 293 5.73 -7.32 9.59
N PRO A 294 6.91 -7.18 10.22
CA PRO A 294 7.67 -8.33 10.71
C PRO A 294 6.89 -9.20 11.71
N SER A 295 5.80 -8.66 12.27
CA SER A 295 4.96 -9.36 13.23
C SER A 295 4.15 -10.53 12.68
N TRP A 296 4.00 -10.59 11.36
CA TRP A 296 3.38 -11.70 10.62
C TRP A 296 4.08 -11.82 9.27
N PRO A 297 4.11 -12.98 8.60
CA PRO A 297 4.99 -13.17 7.45
C PRO A 297 4.39 -12.54 6.19
N GLY A 298 4.13 -11.24 6.19
CA GLY A 298 3.44 -10.56 5.10
C GLY A 298 3.28 -9.06 5.30
N GLY A 299 2.63 -8.43 4.33
CA GLY A 299 2.40 -6.99 4.35
C GLY A 299 1.35 -6.56 3.35
N TYR A 300 1.14 -5.25 3.29
CA TYR A 300 0.25 -4.61 2.34
C TYR A 300 1.03 -3.86 1.27
N ARG A 301 0.36 -3.69 0.15
CA ARG A 301 0.72 -2.72 -0.86
C ARG A 301 -0.33 -1.65 -0.90
N ASP A 302 0.02 -0.51 -0.33
CA ASP A 302 -0.85 0.63 -0.28
C ASP A 302 -0.70 1.40 -1.59
N GLU A 303 -1.82 1.62 -2.24
CA GLU A 303 -1.94 2.56 -3.34
C GLU A 303 -2.40 3.89 -2.73
N ILE A 304 -1.88 5.01 -3.23
CA ILE A 304 -2.30 6.35 -2.81
C ILE A 304 -2.86 7.09 -4.02
N GLY A 305 -3.90 7.88 -3.86
CA GLY A 305 -4.56 8.55 -5.01
C GLY A 305 -6.07 8.66 -4.85
N PHE A 306 -6.74 9.38 -5.74
CA PHE A 306 -8.18 9.63 -5.60
C PHE A 306 -9.04 8.35 -5.73
N ALA A 307 -8.47 7.29 -6.31
CA ALA A 307 -9.09 6.00 -6.56
C ALA A 307 -8.47 4.84 -5.75
N ALA A 308 -7.57 5.16 -4.83
CA ALA A 308 -6.66 4.20 -4.21
C ALA A 308 -7.12 3.74 -2.82
N SER A 309 -6.43 2.73 -2.27
CA SER A 309 -6.71 2.23 -0.91
C SER A 309 -6.49 3.26 0.18
N VAL A 310 -5.55 4.19 -0.02
CA VAL A 310 -5.30 5.32 0.88
C VAL A 310 -5.57 6.64 0.14
N PRO A 311 -6.81 7.17 0.22
CA PRO A 311 -7.24 8.32 -0.57
C PRO A 311 -6.74 9.66 -0.01
N PRO A 312 -6.75 10.74 -0.81
CA PRO A 312 -6.37 12.06 -0.34
C PRO A 312 -7.34 12.57 0.73
N PHE A 313 -6.82 13.33 1.69
CA PHE A 313 -7.60 13.82 2.83
C PHE A 313 -8.18 15.21 2.58
N ASP A 314 -7.34 16.09 2.04
CA ASP A 314 -7.59 17.50 1.84
C ASP A 314 -6.87 18.06 0.61
N ASP A 315 -7.29 19.27 0.21
CA ASP A 315 -6.69 20.02 -0.90
C ASP A 315 -5.16 20.05 -0.80
N THR A 316 -4.47 19.97 -1.94
CA THR A 316 -3.02 20.07 -2.02
C THR A 316 -2.59 21.46 -1.53
N ILE A 317 -1.71 21.53 -0.54
CA ILE A 317 -1.34 22.78 0.13
C ILE A 317 0.00 23.27 -0.38
N VAL A 318 0.04 24.52 -0.85
CA VAL A 318 1.29 25.25 -1.10
C VAL A 318 1.61 26.14 0.10
N THR A 319 2.81 25.99 0.67
CA THR A 319 3.27 26.79 1.81
C THR A 319 4.59 27.48 1.49
N ASP A 320 4.64 28.80 1.64
CA ASP A 320 5.87 29.59 1.54
C ASP A 320 6.73 29.39 2.80
N LEU A 321 7.99 29.01 2.61
CA LEU A 321 8.97 28.73 3.67
C LEU A 321 9.90 29.94 3.96
N GLY A 322 9.83 30.99 3.13
CA GLY A 322 10.62 32.23 3.25
C GLY A 322 11.92 32.24 2.44
N ASP A 323 12.51 31.07 2.17
CA ASP A 323 13.65 30.85 1.26
C ASP A 323 13.35 29.76 0.20
N GLY A 324 12.08 29.39 0.08
CA GLY A 324 11.55 28.34 -0.77
C GLY A 324 10.05 28.16 -0.53
N PHE A 325 9.46 27.14 -1.13
CA PHE A 325 8.09 26.73 -0.85
C PHE A 325 7.97 25.21 -0.86
N GLU A 326 6.93 24.69 -0.23
CA GLU A 326 6.56 23.28 -0.29
C GLU A 326 5.17 23.09 -0.90
N ILE A 327 5.01 21.97 -1.62
CA ILE A 327 3.72 21.45 -2.07
C ILE A 327 3.50 20.15 -1.33
N ARG A 328 2.39 20.04 -0.59
CA ARG A 328 2.09 18.94 0.33
C ARG A 328 0.71 18.37 0.07
N GLN A 329 0.63 17.05 0.00
CA GLN A 329 -0.62 16.30 -0.01
C GLN A 329 -0.68 15.33 1.16
N MET A 330 -1.79 15.33 1.89
CA MET A 330 -2.10 14.35 2.93
C MET A 330 -2.97 13.23 2.34
N PHE A 331 -2.63 11.99 2.65
CA PHE A 331 -3.42 10.81 2.33
C PHE A 331 -3.83 10.11 3.63
N THR A 332 -5.09 9.72 3.76
CA THR A 332 -5.55 8.91 4.89
C THR A 332 -6.88 8.24 4.61
N GLU A 333 -7.08 7.08 5.20
CA GLU A 333 -8.26 6.25 5.00
C GLU A 333 -9.35 6.47 6.09
N PHE A 334 -9.07 7.20 7.19
CA PHE A 334 -9.90 7.10 8.41
C PHE A 334 -10.43 8.40 9.03
N THR A 335 -11.74 8.40 9.30
CA THR A 335 -12.45 9.41 10.10
C THR A 335 -12.21 9.33 11.62
N ARG A 336 -11.42 8.36 12.11
CA ARG A 336 -11.20 8.11 13.55
C ARG A 336 -9.74 8.00 14.00
N TRP A 337 -8.80 8.51 13.19
CA TRP A 337 -7.39 8.65 13.55
C TRP A 337 -7.17 9.18 14.99
N PRO A 338 -6.25 8.59 15.79
CA PRO A 338 -5.41 7.41 15.53
C PRO A 338 -6.05 6.07 15.97
N ASN A 339 -7.35 6.03 16.30
CA ASN A 339 -8.05 4.88 16.89
C ASN A 339 -8.80 4.02 15.86
N CYS A 340 -8.29 3.97 14.64
CA CYS A 340 -8.83 3.16 13.56
C CYS A 340 -8.12 1.80 13.50
N ILE A 341 -8.66 0.90 12.70
CA ILE A 341 -8.02 -0.39 12.37
C ILE A 341 -7.02 -0.08 11.28
N CYS A 342 -5.78 -0.57 11.40
CA CYS A 342 -4.83 -0.53 10.30
C CYS A 342 -4.67 0.86 9.67
N CYS A 343 -4.54 1.91 10.49
CA CYS A 343 -4.61 3.26 9.93
C CYS A 343 -3.36 3.65 9.17
N TYR A 344 -3.53 4.02 7.91
CA TYR A 344 -2.49 4.67 7.13
C TYR A 344 -2.78 6.17 7.03
N ARG A 345 -1.71 6.95 7.25
CA ARG A 345 -1.72 8.40 7.09
C ARG A 345 -0.34 8.81 6.57
N TYR A 346 -0.31 9.28 5.34
CA TYR A 346 0.90 9.61 4.60
C TYR A 346 0.91 11.08 4.18
N GLU A 347 2.09 11.70 4.17
CA GLU A 347 2.32 12.95 3.44
C GLU A 347 3.30 12.71 2.29
N GLN A 348 2.95 13.24 1.12
CA GLN A 348 3.85 13.36 -0.02
C GLN A 348 4.17 14.86 -0.19
N VAL A 349 5.45 15.21 -0.18
CA VAL A 349 5.91 16.59 -0.18
C VAL A 349 7.06 16.80 -1.17
N VAL A 350 6.98 17.88 -1.94
CA VAL A 350 8.10 18.43 -2.72
C VAL A 350 8.43 19.81 -2.18
N GLN A 351 9.70 20.06 -1.89
CA GLN A 351 10.19 21.38 -1.45
C GLN A 351 11.15 21.95 -2.50
N LEU A 352 11.01 23.23 -2.81
CA LEU A 352 11.75 23.94 -3.86
C LEU A 352 12.31 25.26 -3.30
N TYR A 353 13.61 25.49 -3.41
CA TYR A 353 14.29 26.61 -2.76
C TYR A 353 14.81 27.67 -3.73
N GLU A 354 14.94 28.92 -3.27
CA GLU A 354 15.40 30.06 -4.09
C GLU A 354 16.79 29.84 -4.70
N ASP A 355 17.66 29.08 -4.03
CA ASP A 355 19.02 28.76 -4.49
C ASP A 355 19.08 27.64 -5.54
N GLY A 356 17.93 27.04 -5.89
CA GLY A 356 17.82 25.95 -6.86
C GLY A 356 17.89 24.55 -6.25
N ARG A 357 18.00 24.42 -4.92
CA ARG A 357 17.81 23.11 -4.27
C ARG A 357 16.37 22.63 -4.39
N PHE A 358 16.19 21.33 -4.30
CA PHE A 358 14.88 20.70 -4.14
C PHE A 358 14.95 19.39 -3.37
N ASP A 359 13.86 19.07 -2.68
CA ASP A 359 13.75 17.89 -1.82
C ASP A 359 12.48 17.09 -2.15
N PHE A 360 12.61 15.76 -2.14
CA PHE A 360 11.48 14.83 -2.13
C PHE A 360 11.32 14.24 -0.73
N ARG A 361 10.13 14.42 -0.14
CA ARG A 361 9.85 14.02 1.23
C ARG A 361 8.61 13.14 1.32
N PHE A 362 8.75 12.03 2.03
CA PHE A 362 7.64 11.16 2.40
C PHE A 362 7.56 11.04 3.92
N VAL A 363 6.34 11.17 4.46
CA VAL A 363 6.07 11.09 5.89
C VAL A 363 5.04 10.00 6.15
N SER A 364 5.37 8.99 6.93
CA SER A 364 4.42 8.02 7.47
C SER A 364 4.09 8.34 8.91
N HIS A 365 2.81 8.56 9.17
CA HIS A 365 2.34 8.81 10.52
C HIS A 365 2.02 7.49 11.29
N GLY A 366 2.23 6.30 10.72
CA GLY A 366 1.79 5.03 11.34
C GLY A 366 0.26 5.03 11.59
N PRO A 367 -0.26 4.35 12.62
CA PRO A 367 0.30 3.14 13.18
C PRO A 367 0.35 1.97 12.19
N GLY A 368 -0.39 2.03 11.08
CA GLY A 368 -0.65 0.84 10.27
C GLY A 368 -1.38 -0.24 11.07
N CYS A 369 -1.17 -1.50 10.70
CA CYS A 369 -1.82 -2.68 11.27
C CYS A 369 -1.12 -3.27 12.51
N ASP A 370 0.13 -2.89 12.78
CA ASP A 370 0.88 -3.36 13.93
C ASP A 370 1.96 -2.35 14.32
N ASP A 371 2.57 -2.53 15.48
CA ASP A 371 3.59 -1.61 16.03
C ASP A 371 4.92 -1.70 15.28
N LEU A 372 5.16 -2.83 14.62
CA LEU A 372 6.36 -3.10 13.86
C LEU A 372 6.01 -3.18 12.39
N SER A 373 6.44 -2.17 11.67
CA SER A 373 6.32 -2.06 10.24
C SER A 373 7.57 -1.47 9.61
N ILE A 374 7.72 -1.75 8.34
CA ILE A 374 8.69 -1.13 7.46
C ILE A 374 7.89 -0.56 6.30
N TYR A 375 7.85 0.77 6.19
CA TYR A 375 7.23 1.45 5.06
C TYR A 375 8.29 1.70 3.99
N ARG A 376 7.96 1.33 2.75
CA ARG A 376 8.80 1.53 1.57
C ARG A 376 8.00 2.32 0.53
N PRO A 377 8.09 3.66 0.51
CA PRO A 377 7.55 4.46 -0.58
C PRO A 377 8.46 4.36 -1.79
N PHE A 378 7.89 4.21 -2.98
CA PHE A 378 8.63 4.07 -4.24
C PHE A 378 8.61 5.38 -5.02
N TRP A 379 9.53 6.30 -4.71
CA TRP A 379 9.68 7.52 -5.51
C TRP A 379 10.25 7.18 -6.87
N ARG A 380 9.53 7.51 -7.93
CA ARG A 380 10.01 7.52 -9.32
C ARG A 380 10.20 8.96 -9.75
N ILE A 381 11.39 9.32 -10.21
CA ILE A 381 11.77 10.68 -10.62
C ILE A 381 12.35 10.61 -12.03
N ASP A 382 11.63 11.14 -13.00
CA ASP A 382 12.01 11.30 -14.41
C ASP A 382 12.81 12.60 -14.55
N LEU A 383 14.14 12.47 -14.47
CA LEU A 383 15.07 13.60 -14.42
C LEU A 383 15.42 14.05 -15.83
N ASP A 384 15.24 15.35 -16.08
CA ASP A 384 15.44 15.94 -17.41
C ASP A 384 16.16 17.29 -17.27
N LEU A 385 17.48 17.26 -16.99
CA LEU A 385 18.24 18.49 -16.76
C LEU A 385 18.42 19.25 -18.09
N ASP A 386 17.72 20.38 -18.23
CA ASP A 386 17.60 21.15 -19.49
C ASP A 386 17.07 20.34 -20.69
N GLY A 387 16.37 19.23 -20.41
CA GLY A 387 15.78 18.32 -21.39
C GLY A 387 16.09 16.85 -21.09
N PRO A 388 15.48 15.91 -21.84
CA PRO A 388 15.59 14.47 -21.57
C PRO A 388 16.87 13.81 -22.11
N ASP A 389 17.72 14.55 -22.81
CA ASP A 389 18.88 13.99 -23.50
C ASP A 389 20.19 14.47 -22.85
N ASN A 390 21.24 13.64 -22.89
CA ASN A 390 22.62 13.97 -22.48
C ASN A 390 22.86 14.08 -20.97
N ASP A 391 21.97 13.57 -20.15
CA ASP A 391 22.19 13.51 -18.71
C ASP A 391 23.22 12.43 -18.36
N SER A 392 24.16 12.77 -17.49
CA SER A 392 25.20 11.85 -17.01
C SER A 392 24.98 11.52 -15.54
N VAL A 393 25.27 10.28 -15.16
CA VAL A 393 25.14 9.80 -13.78
C VAL A 393 26.48 9.33 -13.27
N TRP A 394 26.85 9.80 -12.08
CA TRP A 394 28.08 9.42 -11.42
C TRP A 394 27.78 8.96 -10.01
N LEU A 395 28.31 7.79 -9.65
CA LEU A 395 28.27 7.25 -8.30
C LEU A 395 29.61 7.42 -7.61
N TRP A 396 29.56 7.75 -6.33
CA TRP A 396 30.72 7.67 -5.48
C TRP A 396 31.03 6.21 -5.17
N THR A 397 32.21 5.77 -5.60
CA THR A 397 32.82 4.50 -5.26
C THR A 397 34.17 4.78 -4.62
N SER A 398 34.25 4.73 -3.30
CA SER A 398 35.44 5.21 -2.59
C SER A 398 36.74 4.62 -3.19
N PRO A 399 37.74 5.48 -3.51
CA PRO A 399 37.86 6.90 -3.16
C PRO A 399 37.54 7.87 -4.30
N ARG A 400 36.74 7.48 -5.31
CA ARG A 400 36.56 8.28 -6.53
C ARG A 400 35.12 8.27 -7.05
N TRP A 401 34.80 9.27 -7.86
CA TRP A 401 33.57 9.25 -8.65
C TRP A 401 33.75 8.35 -9.87
N SER A 402 32.81 7.44 -10.07
CA SER A 402 32.71 6.60 -11.26
C SER A 402 31.46 6.95 -12.04
N GLU A 403 31.61 7.11 -13.34
CA GLU A 403 30.46 7.25 -14.25
C GLU A 403 29.69 5.93 -14.27
N SER A 404 28.37 6.03 -14.21
CA SER A 404 27.44 4.93 -14.37
C SER A 404 26.95 4.93 -15.81
N THR A 405 27.62 4.15 -16.66
CA THR A 405 27.29 4.06 -18.10
C THR A 405 26.14 3.10 -18.40
N THR A 406 25.79 2.25 -17.44
CA THR A 406 24.64 1.34 -17.49
C THR A 406 23.80 1.52 -16.24
N GLU A 407 22.57 1.03 -16.29
CA GLU A 407 21.67 1.00 -15.16
C GLU A 407 22.29 0.36 -13.91
N PHE A 408 21.82 0.74 -12.74
CA PHE A 408 22.36 0.24 -11.48
C PHE A 408 21.36 0.19 -10.34
N GLU A 409 21.69 -0.64 -9.35
CA GLU A 409 21.15 -0.61 -8.00
C GLU A 409 22.29 -0.31 -7.02
N THR A 410 22.07 0.59 -6.05
CA THR A 410 23.00 0.81 -4.93
C THR A 410 22.28 0.79 -3.58
N TYR A 411 22.91 0.15 -2.60
CA TYR A 411 22.37 -0.03 -1.26
C TYR A 411 23.46 -0.24 -0.20
N PRO A 412 23.33 0.34 1.01
CA PRO A 412 22.41 1.43 1.32
C PRO A 412 22.93 2.76 0.73
N PHE A 413 22.04 3.53 0.11
CA PHE A 413 22.36 4.81 -0.55
C PHE A 413 22.98 5.86 0.40
N VAL A 414 22.66 5.78 1.70
CA VAL A 414 23.14 6.69 2.74
C VAL A 414 24.58 6.45 3.21
N ASP A 415 25.25 5.43 2.67
CA ASP A 415 26.59 4.97 3.09
C ASP A 415 27.61 5.05 1.97
N ASP A 416 28.90 5.04 2.37
CA ASP A 416 30.03 5.23 1.45
C ASP A 416 29.79 6.46 0.56
N VAL A 417 29.74 7.62 1.21
CA VAL A 417 29.56 8.91 0.55
C VAL A 417 30.92 9.57 0.29
N SER A 418 30.95 10.48 -0.67
CA SER A 418 32.11 11.35 -0.92
C SER A 418 32.50 12.16 0.33
N PRO A 419 33.73 12.70 0.41
CA PRO A 419 34.17 13.54 1.53
C PRO A 419 33.22 14.71 1.83
N ASP A 420 32.50 15.20 0.82
CA ASP A 420 31.52 16.28 0.94
C ASP A 420 30.10 15.79 1.28
N GLY A 421 29.90 14.48 1.47
CA GLY A 421 28.65 13.89 1.97
C GLY A 421 27.69 13.34 0.92
N TYR A 422 28.07 13.30 -0.36
CA TYR A 422 27.17 12.89 -1.46
C TYR A 422 27.48 11.51 -2.02
N LYS A 423 26.44 10.76 -2.43
CA LYS A 423 26.59 9.43 -3.07
C LYS A 423 26.42 9.47 -4.59
N LEU A 424 25.57 10.36 -5.09
CA LEU A 424 25.19 10.46 -6.51
C LEU A 424 25.41 11.89 -7.02
N SER A 425 25.80 11.99 -8.28
CA SER A 425 25.87 13.23 -9.04
C SER A 425 25.18 13.03 -10.38
N THR A 426 24.32 13.98 -10.77
CA THR A 426 23.69 14.03 -12.09
C THR A 426 24.01 15.33 -12.80
N SER A 427 24.13 15.32 -14.13
CA SER A 427 24.52 16.52 -14.90
C SER A 427 24.27 16.39 -16.40
N ASP A 428 23.74 17.43 -17.05
CA ASP A 428 23.70 17.59 -18.53
C ASP A 428 25.01 18.22 -19.08
N GLY A 429 25.86 18.73 -18.18
CA GLY A 429 27.12 19.40 -18.47
C GLY A 429 27.14 20.89 -18.10
N ASP A 430 25.97 21.53 -18.07
CA ASP A 430 25.78 22.93 -17.66
C ASP A 430 25.11 23.03 -16.28
N LEU A 431 24.09 22.22 -16.04
CA LEU A 431 23.41 21.96 -14.79
C LEU A 431 23.98 20.70 -14.15
N SER A 432 24.28 20.77 -12.85
CA SER A 432 24.67 19.60 -12.08
C SER A 432 24.02 19.61 -10.71
N TYR A 433 23.66 18.42 -10.23
CA TYR A 433 23.13 18.20 -8.89
C TYR A 433 23.96 17.15 -8.14
N ARG A 434 24.05 17.30 -6.82
CA ARG A 434 24.55 16.30 -5.88
C ARG A 434 23.44 15.84 -4.98
N TRP A 435 23.38 14.53 -4.75
CA TRP A 435 22.27 13.91 -4.05
C TRP A 435 22.73 13.18 -2.80
N TYR A 436 21.93 13.30 -1.75
CA TYR A 436 22.06 12.58 -0.50
C TYR A 436 20.69 12.44 0.16
N MET A 437 20.57 11.48 1.09
CA MET A 437 19.39 11.33 1.93
C MET A 437 19.77 11.64 3.38
N ASP A 438 18.89 12.33 4.10
CA ASP A 438 19.07 12.61 5.51
C ASP A 438 19.10 11.32 6.35
N LYS A 439 19.99 11.28 7.33
CA LYS A 439 19.99 10.26 8.38
C LYS A 439 19.10 10.73 9.53
N THR A 440 17.81 10.51 9.38
CA THR A 440 16.80 10.94 10.37
C THR A 440 16.70 10.01 11.57
N ASP A 441 17.15 8.76 11.43
CA ASP A 441 17.21 7.78 12.50
C ASP A 441 18.37 8.12 13.45
N PRO A 442 18.10 8.48 14.72
CA PRO A 442 19.16 8.78 15.69
C PRO A 442 20.05 7.58 16.01
N LEU A 443 19.65 6.36 15.60
CA LEU A 443 20.43 5.13 15.73
C LEU A 443 21.26 4.84 14.48
N GLY A 444 21.23 5.70 13.46
CA GLY A 444 21.98 5.53 12.22
C GLY A 444 21.58 4.26 11.47
N LEU A 445 20.30 3.98 11.39
CA LEU A 445 19.76 2.80 10.71
C LEU A 445 18.82 3.19 9.55
N ASP A 446 18.83 4.45 9.12
CA ASP A 446 18.24 4.81 7.84
C ASP A 446 18.91 3.98 6.74
N GLU A 447 18.08 3.38 5.91
CA GLU A 447 18.50 2.57 4.76
C GLU A 447 17.64 3.02 3.58
N ALA A 448 18.23 3.03 2.40
CA ALA A 448 17.49 3.30 1.17
C ALA A 448 18.15 2.56 0.01
N TYR A 449 17.32 2.02 -0.87
CA TYR A 449 17.76 1.64 -2.20
C TYR A 449 17.69 2.88 -3.09
N LEU A 450 18.69 3.03 -3.95
CA LEU A 450 18.65 3.95 -5.08
C LEU A 450 18.92 3.16 -6.36
N PHE A 451 18.10 3.40 -7.37
CA PHE A 451 18.31 2.87 -8.72
C PHE A 451 18.41 4.02 -9.72
N GLY A 452 19.25 3.85 -10.74
CA GLY A 452 19.29 4.70 -11.92
C GLY A 452 18.99 3.84 -13.14
N LEU A 453 17.90 4.14 -13.83
CA LEU A 453 17.42 3.43 -15.02
C LEU A 453 17.35 4.38 -16.21
N GLN A 454 17.41 3.81 -17.41
CA GLN A 454 17.02 4.52 -18.62
C GLN A 454 15.49 4.67 -18.63
N PHE A 455 14.96 5.79 -19.13
CA PHE A 455 13.53 5.90 -19.33
C PHE A 455 13.06 4.89 -20.41
N GLN A 456 12.11 4.04 -20.02
CA GLN A 456 11.33 3.20 -20.94
C GLN A 456 9.84 3.34 -20.62
N GLU A 457 8.99 3.31 -21.67
CA GLU A 457 7.54 3.30 -21.51
C GLU A 457 7.08 2.02 -20.78
N GLY A 458 6.18 2.16 -19.81
CA GLY A 458 5.66 1.05 -19.01
C GLY A 458 6.48 0.74 -17.76
N GLU A 459 7.60 1.42 -17.54
CA GLU A 459 8.45 1.28 -16.34
C GLU A 459 8.08 2.34 -15.29
N GLY A 460 6.81 2.33 -14.91
CA GLY A 460 6.24 3.18 -13.87
C GLY A 460 5.96 4.63 -14.26
N ASP A 461 6.09 5.01 -15.54
CA ASP A 461 5.60 6.30 -16.06
C ASP A 461 4.06 6.38 -16.01
N GLY A 462 3.38 5.26 -16.24
CA GLY A 462 1.96 5.01 -15.90
C GLY A 462 1.77 4.41 -14.48
N PRO A 463 0.55 3.92 -14.16
CA PRO A 463 0.25 3.29 -12.87
C PRO A 463 1.21 2.14 -12.52
N ILE A 464 1.78 2.19 -11.31
CA ILE A 464 2.56 1.06 -10.79
C ILE A 464 1.57 0.04 -10.23
N VAL A 465 1.39 -1.07 -10.95
CA VAL A 465 0.62 -2.19 -10.41
C VAL A 465 1.37 -2.86 -9.26
N THR A 466 0.61 -3.29 -8.25
CA THR A 466 1.07 -4.21 -7.23
C THR A 466 1.49 -5.55 -7.88
N GLY A 467 2.56 -6.22 -7.43
CA GLY A 467 3.01 -7.50 -8.01
C GLY A 467 3.13 -8.69 -7.04
N PRO A 468 3.93 -9.74 -7.28
CA PRO A 468 4.26 -10.75 -6.26
C PRO A 468 5.11 -10.20 -5.10
N GLY A 469 4.90 -10.66 -3.86
CA GLY A 469 5.42 -10.05 -2.62
C GLY A 469 6.91 -9.71 -2.59
N ASP A 470 7.78 -10.66 -2.94
CA ASP A 470 9.23 -10.53 -2.77
C ASP A 470 10.04 -10.61 -4.08
N THR A 471 9.40 -10.98 -5.19
CA THR A 471 10.02 -11.03 -6.52
C THR A 471 9.74 -9.78 -7.35
N PHE A 472 8.69 -9.01 -7.00
CA PHE A 472 8.36 -7.75 -7.65
C PHE A 472 8.63 -6.58 -6.71
N ILE A 473 9.78 -5.94 -6.91
CA ILE A 473 10.25 -4.78 -6.13
C ILE A 473 10.63 -3.71 -7.14
N PRO A 474 9.68 -2.89 -7.63
CA PRO A 474 9.99 -1.84 -8.58
C PRO A 474 11.12 -0.94 -8.08
N PRO A 475 12.07 -0.54 -8.93
CA PRO A 475 12.20 -0.88 -10.34
C PRO A 475 13.07 -2.12 -10.61
N ARG A 476 13.46 -2.92 -9.61
CA ARG A 476 14.50 -3.96 -9.75
C ARG A 476 14.25 -4.94 -10.91
N GLN A 477 13.00 -5.25 -11.22
CA GLN A 477 12.66 -6.12 -12.36
C GLN A 477 12.96 -5.54 -13.74
N TRP A 478 13.16 -4.23 -13.83
CA TRP A 478 13.45 -3.50 -15.07
C TRP A 478 14.94 -3.24 -15.27
N VAL A 479 15.76 -3.40 -14.23
CA VAL A 479 17.21 -3.23 -14.35
C VAL A 479 17.80 -4.33 -15.25
N ASP A 480 18.21 -3.98 -16.47
CA ASP A 480 18.59 -4.95 -17.51
C ASP A 480 19.87 -4.61 -18.30
N ASP A 481 20.75 -3.81 -17.68
CA ASP A 481 22.04 -3.35 -18.23
C ASP A 481 21.91 -2.37 -19.41
N ASP A 482 20.75 -1.73 -19.57
CA ASP A 482 20.53 -0.69 -20.58
C ASP A 482 21.50 0.50 -20.42
N PRO A 483 21.82 1.23 -21.50
CA PRO A 483 22.67 2.42 -21.43
C PRO A 483 22.03 3.51 -20.57
N LEU A 484 22.81 4.12 -19.67
CA LEU A 484 22.30 5.13 -18.74
C LEU A 484 22.85 6.53 -19.04
N SER A 485 24.16 6.75 -18.89
CA SER A 485 24.74 8.07 -19.13
C SER A 485 24.65 8.47 -20.60
N GLY A 486 24.07 9.64 -20.85
CA GLY A 486 23.77 10.19 -22.17
C GLY A 486 22.29 10.10 -22.56
N GLU A 487 21.50 9.32 -21.82
CA GLU A 487 20.09 9.02 -22.10
C GLU A 487 19.16 9.74 -21.11
N ASN A 488 17.84 9.58 -21.27
CA ASN A 488 16.87 10.03 -20.28
C ASN A 488 16.96 9.15 -19.02
N ILE A 489 17.18 9.78 -17.86
CA ILE A 489 17.47 9.09 -16.60
C ILE A 489 16.29 9.14 -15.66
N VAL A 490 15.86 7.95 -15.23
CA VAL A 490 14.87 7.79 -14.17
C VAL A 490 15.56 7.34 -12.89
N LEU A 491 15.46 8.18 -11.85
CA LEU A 491 15.91 7.84 -10.50
C LEU A 491 14.77 7.21 -9.72
N TRP A 492 15.04 6.07 -9.10
CA TRP A 492 14.14 5.47 -8.12
C TRP A 492 14.74 5.51 -6.73
N HIS A 493 14.06 6.17 -5.80
CA HIS A 493 14.47 6.25 -4.40
C HIS A 493 13.46 5.49 -3.52
N VAL A 494 13.94 4.45 -2.84
CA VAL A 494 13.11 3.57 -2.01
C VAL A 494 13.70 3.52 -0.59
N PRO A 495 13.32 4.47 0.29
CA PRO A 495 13.75 4.47 1.68
C PRO A 495 13.04 3.38 2.49
N LEU A 496 13.73 2.83 3.50
CA LEU A 496 13.21 1.82 4.42
C LEU A 496 12.88 2.49 5.76
N LEU A 497 11.64 2.92 5.91
CA LEU A 497 11.14 3.56 7.13
C LEU A 497 10.74 2.52 8.16
N ASN A 498 11.72 2.13 8.98
CA ASN A 498 11.56 1.15 10.04
C ASN A 498 10.90 1.78 11.28
N THR A 499 9.81 1.20 11.75
CA THR A 499 9.24 1.58 13.05
C THR A 499 10.04 0.96 14.20
N LYS A 500 10.53 1.75 15.16
CA LYS A 500 11.47 1.26 16.21
C LYS A 500 11.24 1.91 17.55
N ILE A 501 11.27 1.12 18.64
CA ILE A 501 11.06 1.58 20.04
C ILE A 501 12.40 2.09 20.58
N GLY A 502 12.54 3.40 20.75
CA GLY A 502 13.72 4.02 21.34
C GLY A 502 13.44 5.46 21.79
N GLY A 503 14.19 5.96 22.78
CA GLY A 503 14.20 7.38 23.13
C GLY A 503 15.45 8.05 22.54
N PRO A 504 15.43 9.34 22.13
CA PRO A 504 14.35 10.33 22.26
C PRO A 504 13.44 10.47 21.02
N TRP A 505 13.65 9.71 19.94
CA TRP A 505 12.84 9.79 18.73
C TRP A 505 12.31 8.41 18.32
N TRP A 506 11.05 8.41 17.91
CA TRP A 506 10.19 7.25 17.74
C TRP A 506 9.51 7.36 16.37
N CYS A 507 9.11 6.23 15.82
CA CYS A 507 8.65 6.13 14.44
C CYS A 507 7.35 5.32 14.48
N GLN A 508 6.28 5.85 15.12
CA GLN A 508 4.93 5.26 15.34
C GLN A 508 4.07 6.18 16.28
N PRO A 509 2.77 5.92 16.51
CA PRO A 509 2.00 6.54 17.59
C PRO A 509 2.00 5.67 18.87
N ASP A 510 2.79 6.04 19.89
CA ASP A 510 2.66 5.50 21.26
C ASP A 510 2.04 6.57 22.21
N PRO A 511 1.51 6.23 23.40
CA PRO A 511 0.45 6.98 24.04
C PRO A 511 0.86 8.36 24.54
N GLU A 512 2.11 8.62 24.91
CA GLU A 512 2.61 9.94 25.32
C GLU A 512 4.15 10.03 25.31
N PRO A 513 4.74 11.23 25.15
CA PRO A 513 4.19 12.45 24.57
C PRO A 513 4.95 12.82 23.28
N GLU A 514 4.25 13.35 22.28
CA GLU A 514 4.80 13.74 20.97
C GLU A 514 4.87 12.58 19.97
N PHE A 515 3.90 12.62 19.07
CA PHE A 515 3.83 11.82 17.87
C PHE A 515 5.05 12.17 16.98
N SER A 516 5.93 11.21 16.71
CA SER A 516 7.06 11.39 15.80
C SER A 516 6.83 10.52 14.56
N PRO A 517 6.57 11.13 13.39
CA PRO A 517 6.39 10.38 12.16
C PRO A 517 7.70 9.74 11.72
N CYS A 518 7.59 8.69 10.91
CA CYS A 518 8.70 8.24 10.09
C CYS A 518 8.83 9.12 8.87
N GLU A 519 10.02 9.63 8.60
CA GLU A 519 10.28 10.57 7.53
C GLU A 519 11.49 10.14 6.71
N ALA A 520 11.40 10.27 5.40
CA ALA A 520 12.55 10.20 4.51
C ALA A 520 12.59 11.46 3.65
N VAL A 521 13.78 12.05 3.54
CA VAL A 521 14.05 13.22 2.70
C VAL A 521 15.22 12.92 1.78
N LEU A 522 14.98 12.99 0.47
CA LEU A 522 16.01 12.95 -0.56
C LEU A 522 16.29 14.38 -1.01
N HIS A 523 17.54 14.81 -0.88
CA HIS A 523 17.99 16.14 -1.25
C HIS A 523 18.70 16.15 -2.59
N ALA A 524 18.45 17.20 -3.39
CA ALA A 524 19.19 17.54 -4.59
C ALA A 524 19.77 18.95 -4.46
N ILE A 525 21.10 19.06 -4.51
CA ILE A 525 21.84 20.30 -4.31
C ILE A 525 22.49 20.74 -5.61
N PRO A 526 22.23 21.96 -6.13
CA PRO A 526 22.97 22.50 -7.26
C PRO A 526 24.46 22.49 -6.98
N ALA A 527 25.23 22.01 -7.95
CA ALA A 527 26.67 21.85 -7.83
C ALA A 527 27.40 22.35 -9.07
N ALA A 528 28.68 22.63 -8.92
CA ALA A 528 29.57 22.82 -10.05
C ALA A 528 29.89 21.48 -10.74
N GLU A 529 30.55 21.57 -11.90
CA GLU A 529 31.08 20.43 -12.63
C GLU A 529 31.85 19.48 -11.70
N LEU A 530 31.65 18.18 -11.91
CA LEU A 530 32.21 17.15 -11.04
C LEU A 530 33.72 17.06 -11.17
N THR A 531 34.42 17.34 -10.06
CA THR A 531 35.87 17.14 -9.96
C THR A 531 36.20 15.88 -9.18
N GLN A 532 37.19 15.12 -9.63
CA GLN A 532 37.73 14.00 -8.85
C GLN A 532 38.45 14.54 -7.60
N PRO A 533 38.37 13.84 -6.46
CA PRO A 533 39.08 14.23 -5.24
C PRO A 533 40.59 14.30 -5.46
N ASP A 534 41.26 15.25 -4.80
CA ASP A 534 42.72 15.34 -4.84
C ASP A 534 43.34 14.13 -4.12
N PRO A 535 44.38 13.49 -4.68
CA PRO A 535 45.17 12.47 -3.99
C PRO A 535 45.56 12.84 -2.54
N GLU A 536 45.78 14.12 -2.23
CA GLU A 536 46.10 14.56 -0.86
C GLU A 536 44.90 14.46 0.11
N ASP A 537 43.68 14.73 -0.35
CA ASP A 537 42.45 14.60 0.45
C ASP A 537 42.13 13.13 0.76
N ILE A 538 42.40 12.23 -0.20
CA ILE A 538 42.23 10.77 -0.06
C ILE A 538 43.10 10.21 1.08
N VAL A 539 44.29 10.78 1.31
CA VAL A 539 45.23 10.34 2.37
C VAL A 539 44.74 10.73 3.77
N THR A 540 43.92 11.77 3.90
CA THR A 540 43.39 12.20 5.21
C THR A 540 42.20 11.38 5.71
N VAL A 541 41.53 10.62 4.83
CA VAL A 541 40.34 9.81 5.16
C VAL A 541 40.66 8.31 5.26
N ALA A 542 41.82 7.85 4.78
CA ALA A 542 42.21 6.45 4.87
C ALA A 542 42.68 6.08 6.31
N PRO A 543 42.13 5.02 6.95
CA PRO A 543 42.80 4.41 8.08
C PRO A 543 44.15 3.84 7.60
N THR A 544 45.18 3.98 8.43
CA THR A 544 46.57 3.62 8.12
C THR A 544 46.67 2.20 7.52
N PRO A 545 47.33 2.01 6.37
CA PRO A 545 47.39 0.70 5.74
C PRO A 545 48.31 -0.23 6.54
N GLU A 546 47.76 -1.31 7.10
CA GLU A 546 48.52 -2.52 7.34
C GLU A 546 48.91 -3.13 5.98
N THR A 547 50.20 -3.40 5.82
CA THR A 547 50.83 -3.90 4.59
C THR A 547 50.16 -5.18 4.06
N LEU A 548 49.45 -5.08 2.93
CA LEU A 548 48.93 -6.23 2.19
C LEU A 548 49.84 -6.60 1.01
N SER A 549 50.14 -7.89 0.92
CA SER A 549 50.89 -8.49 -0.18
C SER A 549 50.02 -8.56 -1.45
N THR A 550 50.65 -8.31 -2.60
CA THR A 550 50.07 -8.43 -3.94
C THR A 550 49.50 -9.83 -4.22
N VAL A 551 48.23 -9.90 -4.60
CA VAL A 551 47.60 -11.08 -5.23
C VAL A 551 46.89 -10.65 -6.53
N THR A 552 47.10 -11.46 -7.57
CA THR A 552 46.55 -11.37 -8.94
C THR A 552 45.00 -11.38 -8.97
N PRO A 553 44.33 -10.66 -9.89
CA PRO A 553 42.87 -10.54 -9.89
C PRO A 553 42.18 -11.85 -10.33
N ILE A 554 41.18 -12.25 -9.56
CA ILE A 554 40.14 -13.23 -9.89
C ILE A 554 38.85 -12.42 -10.13
N PRO A 555 37.97 -12.80 -11.09
CA PRO A 555 36.73 -12.08 -11.37
C PRO A 555 35.90 -11.86 -10.10
N THR A 556 35.57 -10.59 -9.86
CA THR A 556 34.79 -10.09 -8.72
C THR A 556 33.31 -10.47 -8.87
N PRO A 557 32.74 -11.30 -7.98
CA PRO A 557 31.29 -11.39 -7.85
C PRO A 557 30.72 -10.07 -7.31
N ALA A 558 29.47 -9.76 -7.69
CA ALA A 558 28.73 -8.58 -7.27
C ALA A 558 28.85 -8.31 -5.74
N PRO A 559 28.89 -7.05 -5.30
CA PRO A 559 29.08 -6.71 -3.90
C PRO A 559 27.91 -7.22 -3.06
N THR A 560 28.18 -8.21 -2.20
CA THR A 560 27.31 -8.52 -1.06
C THR A 560 27.40 -7.38 -0.06
N ALA A 561 26.26 -6.81 0.32
CA ALA A 561 26.16 -5.81 1.39
C ALA A 561 26.90 -6.32 2.64
N THR A 562 27.95 -5.62 3.05
CA THR A 562 28.56 -5.83 4.37
C THR A 562 27.73 -5.01 5.37
N PRO A 563 27.07 -5.62 6.36
CA PRO A 563 26.25 -4.87 7.29
C PRO A 563 27.09 -3.90 8.13
N ARG A 564 26.51 -2.73 8.39
CA ARG A 564 27.02 -1.72 9.31
C ARG A 564 27.11 -2.29 10.75
N PRO A 565 28.17 -1.97 11.53
CA PRO A 565 28.22 -2.33 12.94
C PRO A 565 27.06 -1.69 13.71
N LEU A 566 26.26 -2.51 14.38
CA LEU A 566 25.14 -2.07 15.20
C LEU A 566 25.62 -1.34 16.47
N GLU A 567 25.08 -0.16 16.78
CA GLU A 567 25.43 0.57 18.01
C GLU A 567 24.80 -0.07 19.26
N GLY A 568 25.54 -0.13 20.36
CA GLY A 568 25.07 -0.67 21.65
C GLY A 568 26.11 -1.54 22.34
N SER A 569 26.14 -1.49 23.68
CA SER A 569 27.14 -2.21 24.48
C SER A 569 26.55 -3.07 25.60
N THR A 570 25.31 -2.80 26.01
CA THR A 570 24.54 -3.66 26.93
C THR A 570 23.67 -4.64 26.16
N ALA A 571 23.28 -5.76 26.77
CA ALA A 571 22.46 -6.77 26.10
C ALA A 571 21.10 -6.19 25.69
N GLU A 572 20.53 -5.35 26.53
CA GLU A 572 19.25 -4.69 26.31
C GLU A 572 19.30 -3.70 25.15
N GLU A 573 20.32 -2.85 25.08
CA GLU A 573 20.55 -1.95 23.92
C GLU A 573 20.77 -2.74 22.64
N ILE A 574 21.62 -3.78 22.68
CA ILE A 574 21.91 -4.61 21.51
C ILE A 574 20.63 -5.29 21.01
N MET A 575 19.85 -5.92 21.91
CA MET A 575 18.61 -6.60 21.53
C MET A 575 17.52 -5.65 21.03
N LEU A 576 17.44 -4.44 21.58
CA LEU A 576 16.50 -3.41 21.12
C LEU A 576 16.88 -2.92 19.72
N ASN A 577 18.15 -2.52 19.55
CA ASN A 577 18.66 -1.97 18.29
C ASN A 577 18.74 -3.03 17.18
N ALA A 578 18.98 -4.30 17.54
CA ALA A 578 18.96 -5.44 16.63
C ALA A 578 17.55 -5.95 16.33
N GLY A 579 16.52 -5.38 16.95
CA GLY A 579 15.11 -5.73 16.74
C GLY A 579 14.68 -7.05 17.39
N CYS A 580 15.46 -7.65 18.28
CA CYS A 580 15.10 -8.92 18.91
C CYS A 580 13.81 -8.83 19.75
N THR A 581 13.62 -7.71 20.47
CA THR A 581 12.43 -7.45 21.31
C THR A 581 11.17 -7.16 20.49
N SER A 582 11.32 -7.02 19.17
CA SER A 582 10.23 -6.77 18.26
C SER A 582 9.43 -8.07 18.01
N CYS A 583 10.14 -9.18 17.83
CA CYS A 583 9.56 -10.50 17.57
C CYS A 583 9.38 -11.35 18.83
N HIS A 584 10.23 -11.18 19.84
CA HIS A 584 10.27 -12.01 21.04
C HIS A 584 9.91 -11.22 22.30
N LYS A 585 9.29 -11.91 23.27
CA LYS A 585 9.39 -11.49 24.67
C LYS A 585 10.69 -12.03 25.26
N ILE A 586 11.40 -11.18 25.97
CA ILE A 586 12.72 -11.43 26.51
C ILE A 586 12.75 -10.94 27.96
N GLY A 587 12.20 -11.74 28.88
CA GLY A 587 12.01 -11.33 30.27
C GLY A 587 10.98 -10.20 30.35
N GLU A 588 11.39 -9.05 30.88
CA GLU A 588 10.58 -7.81 30.94
C GLU A 588 10.63 -7.01 29.63
N LEU A 589 11.48 -7.39 28.66
CA LEU A 589 11.61 -6.71 27.37
C LEU A 589 10.70 -7.35 26.32
N GLY A 590 10.16 -6.54 25.43
CA GLY A 590 9.20 -7.01 24.42
C GLY A 590 7.87 -7.45 25.03
N GLU A 591 7.01 -8.05 24.23
CA GLU A 591 5.72 -8.55 24.70
C GLU A 591 5.49 -10.00 24.29
N SER A 592 4.81 -10.75 25.16
CA SER A 592 4.52 -12.17 24.93
C SER A 592 3.74 -12.33 23.63
N HIS A 593 4.10 -13.39 22.90
CA HIS A 593 3.33 -13.94 21.80
C HIS A 593 3.07 -13.03 20.58
N LYS A 594 4.09 -12.32 20.09
CA LYS A 594 4.01 -11.57 18.82
C LYS A 594 4.35 -12.42 17.59
N VAL A 595 5.57 -12.95 17.50
CA VAL A 595 6.09 -13.61 16.28
C VAL A 595 6.92 -14.83 16.62
N GLY A 596 7.95 -14.60 17.43
CA GLY A 596 8.88 -15.61 17.90
C GLY A 596 8.40 -16.24 19.21
N PRO A 597 9.07 -17.32 19.66
CA PRO A 597 8.79 -17.92 20.95
C PRO A 597 9.09 -16.93 22.08
N ASP A 598 8.42 -17.12 23.22
CA ASP A 598 8.76 -16.42 24.46
C ASP A 598 10.13 -16.90 24.96
N LEU A 599 11.09 -15.97 25.05
CA LEU A 599 12.45 -16.23 25.48
C LEU A 599 12.67 -15.98 26.98
N SER A 600 11.64 -15.59 27.73
CA SER A 600 11.76 -15.27 29.17
C SER A 600 12.25 -16.46 30.02
N GLY A 601 12.05 -17.68 29.52
CA GLY A 601 12.56 -18.92 30.12
C GLY A 601 13.64 -19.64 29.31
N ILE A 602 14.23 -19.00 28.30
CA ILE A 602 15.10 -19.68 27.34
C ILE A 602 16.34 -20.31 27.98
N GLY A 603 16.85 -19.73 29.06
CA GLY A 603 17.97 -20.30 29.83
C GLY A 603 17.68 -21.67 30.45
N LEU A 604 16.41 -22.04 30.64
CA LEU A 604 15.99 -23.36 31.10
C LEU A 604 15.64 -24.29 29.93
N ILE A 605 15.10 -23.75 28.85
CA ILE A 605 14.51 -24.51 27.73
C ILE A 605 15.57 -24.88 26.68
N ALA A 606 16.54 -24.00 26.41
CA ALA A 606 17.49 -24.13 25.30
C ALA A 606 18.24 -25.47 25.28
N GLN A 607 18.67 -25.99 26.44
CA GLN A 607 19.38 -27.27 26.53
C GLN A 607 18.55 -28.49 26.10
N HIS A 608 17.23 -28.35 26.00
CA HIS A 608 16.30 -29.43 25.65
C HIS A 608 15.82 -29.36 24.20
N ARG A 609 16.18 -28.30 23.45
CA ARG A 609 15.73 -28.09 22.07
C ARG A 609 16.38 -29.05 21.08
N VAL A 610 17.67 -29.31 21.26
CA VAL A 610 18.46 -30.18 20.37
C VAL A 610 19.26 -31.17 21.21
N SER A 611 18.99 -32.46 21.01
CA SER A 611 19.67 -33.52 21.76
C SER A 611 21.18 -33.51 21.51
N GLY A 612 21.97 -33.36 22.59
CA GLY A 612 23.44 -33.38 22.53
C GLY A 612 24.09 -32.02 22.31
N MET A 613 23.31 -30.94 22.17
CA MET A 613 23.80 -29.56 22.05
C MET A 613 23.68 -28.83 23.40
N SER A 614 24.62 -27.95 23.71
CA SER A 614 24.53 -27.12 24.94
C SER A 614 23.55 -25.95 24.76
N ALA A 615 23.00 -25.42 25.86
CA ALA A 615 22.12 -24.24 25.81
C ALA A 615 22.79 -23.03 25.14
N ALA A 616 24.06 -22.75 25.47
CA ALA A 616 24.79 -21.63 24.91
C ALA A 616 25.04 -21.78 23.40
N GLU A 617 25.38 -22.99 22.98
CA GLU A 617 25.55 -23.32 21.56
C GLU A 617 24.22 -23.21 20.80
N TYR A 618 23.12 -23.69 21.37
CA TYR A 618 21.80 -23.56 20.78
C TYR A 618 21.38 -22.09 20.61
N VAL A 619 21.50 -21.27 21.65
CA VAL A 619 21.14 -19.85 21.60
C VAL A 619 22.02 -19.09 20.61
N ARG A 620 23.35 -19.31 20.63
CA ARG A 620 24.26 -18.69 19.66
C ARG A 620 23.88 -19.09 18.23
N THR A 621 23.65 -20.39 17.99
CA THR A 621 23.29 -20.89 16.67
C THR A 621 21.96 -20.31 16.20
N SER A 622 20.98 -20.20 17.09
CA SER A 622 19.68 -19.58 16.78
C SER A 622 19.80 -18.08 16.43
N ILE A 623 20.88 -17.40 16.84
CA ILE A 623 21.14 -16.00 16.47
C ILE A 623 21.87 -15.90 15.14
N VAL A 624 22.97 -16.66 14.97
CA VAL A 624 23.84 -16.52 13.78
C VAL A 624 23.36 -17.35 12.57
N ASP A 625 22.59 -18.40 12.83
CA ASP A 625 21.97 -19.28 11.83
C ASP A 625 20.54 -19.64 12.30
N PRO A 626 19.61 -18.69 12.26
CA PRO A 626 18.28 -18.85 12.87
C PRO A 626 17.44 -19.99 12.29
N ASN A 627 17.77 -20.46 11.09
CA ASN A 627 17.07 -21.57 10.44
C ASN A 627 17.64 -22.95 10.80
N ALA A 628 18.79 -23.02 11.47
CA ALA A 628 19.38 -24.29 11.88
C ALA A 628 18.41 -25.12 12.73
N PHE A 629 17.64 -24.44 13.60
CA PHE A 629 16.68 -25.07 14.50
C PHE A 629 15.44 -24.18 14.70
N VAL A 630 14.38 -24.47 13.96
CA VAL A 630 13.12 -23.72 14.05
C VAL A 630 12.26 -24.27 15.20
N PRO A 631 11.97 -23.48 16.26
CA PRO A 631 11.17 -23.93 17.40
C PRO A 631 9.70 -24.20 17.01
N THR A 632 8.96 -24.98 17.82
CA THR A 632 7.56 -25.32 17.52
C THR A 632 6.53 -24.54 18.33
N ASP A 633 6.97 -23.63 19.18
CA ASP A 633 6.19 -22.95 20.22
C ASP A 633 6.15 -21.44 20.01
N CYS A 634 5.71 -21.05 18.81
CA CYS A 634 5.35 -19.69 18.47
C CYS A 634 3.83 -19.47 18.67
N PRO A 635 3.35 -18.21 18.66
CA PRO A 635 1.97 -17.85 19.04
C PRO A 635 0.89 -18.54 18.21
N ASN A 636 1.17 -18.77 16.94
CA ASN A 636 0.24 -19.31 15.96
C ASN A 636 0.58 -20.77 15.56
N GLY A 637 1.37 -21.47 16.39
CA GLY A 637 1.84 -22.83 16.12
C GLY A 637 3.36 -22.92 15.98
N PRO A 638 3.89 -23.82 15.14
CA PRO A 638 5.32 -23.90 14.89
C PRO A 638 5.89 -22.57 14.41
N CYS A 639 7.09 -22.22 14.88
CA CYS A 639 7.77 -21.03 14.38
C CYS A 639 8.06 -21.21 12.89
N MET A 640 8.08 -20.09 12.18
CA MET A 640 8.26 -20.09 10.73
C MET A 640 9.75 -19.91 10.39
N PRO A 641 10.30 -20.72 9.47
CA PRO A 641 11.65 -20.50 8.98
C PRO A 641 11.74 -19.15 8.25
N ASN A 642 12.95 -18.60 8.17
CA ASN A 642 13.32 -17.38 7.44
C ASN A 642 12.67 -16.07 7.95
N ILE A 643 12.01 -16.09 9.10
CA ILE A 643 11.43 -14.87 9.71
C ILE A 643 12.46 -14.08 10.51
N MET A 644 13.36 -14.77 11.23
CA MET A 644 14.43 -14.09 11.96
C MET A 644 15.54 -13.65 10.99
N PRO A 645 16.05 -12.40 11.08
CA PRO A 645 17.12 -11.92 10.21
C PRO A 645 18.33 -12.84 10.19
N ARG A 646 18.86 -13.11 8.98
CA ARG A 646 19.95 -14.07 8.75
C ARG A 646 21.34 -13.41 8.68
N ASP A 647 21.38 -12.11 8.86
CA ASP A 647 22.57 -11.26 8.77
C ASP A 647 23.14 -10.91 10.15
N TYR A 648 22.63 -11.47 11.25
CA TYR A 648 23.14 -11.12 12.58
C TYR A 648 24.61 -11.47 12.80
N GLU A 649 25.16 -12.50 12.12
CA GLU A 649 26.60 -12.79 12.18
C GLU A 649 27.45 -11.65 11.60
N THR A 650 26.90 -10.91 10.65
CA THR A 650 27.58 -9.83 9.94
C THR A 650 27.15 -8.44 10.44
N ARG A 651 25.99 -8.32 11.10
CA ARG A 651 25.43 -7.10 11.70
C ARG A 651 25.87 -6.87 13.16
N LEU A 652 26.15 -7.93 13.92
CA LEU A 652 26.59 -7.85 15.31
C LEU A 652 28.05 -8.25 15.46
N SER A 653 28.79 -7.54 16.32
CA SER A 653 30.15 -7.95 16.68
C SER A 653 30.14 -9.27 17.45
N THR A 654 31.26 -9.99 17.45
CA THR A 654 31.40 -11.24 18.22
C THR A 654 31.17 -11.03 19.72
N GLU A 655 31.59 -9.87 20.24
CA GLU A 655 31.37 -9.45 21.62
C GLU A 655 29.90 -9.15 21.89
N GLN A 656 29.19 -8.49 20.96
CA GLN A 656 27.76 -8.22 21.08
C GLN A 656 26.94 -9.52 21.09
N ILE A 657 27.23 -10.45 20.16
CA ILE A 657 26.59 -11.77 20.14
C ILE A 657 26.84 -12.50 21.48
N SER A 658 28.07 -12.47 21.98
CA SER A 658 28.40 -13.11 23.26
C SER A 658 27.66 -12.48 24.44
N THR A 659 27.47 -11.16 24.42
CA THR A 659 26.74 -10.40 25.44
C THR A 659 25.25 -10.76 25.44
N VAL A 660 24.62 -10.83 24.27
CA VAL A 660 23.22 -11.25 24.11
C VAL A 660 23.02 -12.71 24.54
N VAL A 661 23.89 -13.63 24.11
CA VAL A 661 23.83 -15.04 24.50
C VAL A 661 23.91 -15.18 26.02
N ALA A 662 24.85 -14.47 26.67
CA ALA A 662 25.00 -14.53 28.12
C ALA A 662 23.74 -14.04 28.86
N TYR A 663 23.14 -12.94 28.38
CA TYR A 663 21.90 -12.41 28.93
C TYR A 663 20.73 -13.41 28.79
N LEU A 664 20.50 -13.93 27.59
CA LEU A 664 19.42 -14.90 27.32
C LEU A 664 19.54 -16.16 28.17
N LEU A 665 20.75 -16.64 28.43
CA LEU A 665 20.97 -17.80 29.29
C LEU A 665 20.66 -17.57 30.77
N ASP A 666 20.64 -16.31 31.22
CA ASP A 666 20.25 -16.00 32.60
C ASP A 666 18.73 -15.87 32.79
N LEU A 667 17.97 -15.74 31.69
CA LEU A 667 16.51 -15.72 31.70
C LEU A 667 15.94 -17.10 32.07
N LYS A 668 15.33 -17.17 33.25
CA LYS A 668 14.81 -18.40 33.88
C LYS A 668 13.37 -18.24 34.36
N ASP A 669 12.66 -17.23 33.84
CA ASP A 669 11.27 -17.03 34.21
C ASP A 669 10.39 -18.05 33.47
N VAL A 670 9.53 -18.72 34.22
CA VAL A 670 8.65 -19.77 33.70
C VAL A 670 7.22 -19.32 33.91
N THR A 671 6.80 -18.31 33.15
CA THR A 671 5.37 -18.11 32.95
C THR A 671 4.88 -19.18 31.98
N GLU A 672 4.22 -20.21 32.52
CA GLU A 672 3.48 -21.20 31.74
C GLU A 672 2.49 -20.48 30.81
N PRO A 673 2.35 -20.87 29.52
CA PRO A 673 1.31 -20.28 28.68
C PRO A 673 -0.06 -20.56 29.30
N GLU A 674 -0.83 -19.51 29.59
CA GLU A 674 -2.22 -19.66 29.99
C GLU A 674 -2.98 -20.30 28.82
N VAL A 675 -3.26 -21.61 28.94
CA VAL A 675 -4.18 -22.30 28.05
C VAL A 675 -5.57 -21.74 28.31
N ILE A 676 -5.98 -20.72 27.55
CA ILE A 676 -7.37 -20.28 27.51
C ILE A 676 -8.15 -21.35 26.76
N GLY A 677 -8.61 -22.36 27.51
CA GLY A 677 -9.33 -23.46 26.90
C GLY A 677 -9.58 -24.68 27.79
N GLU A 678 -9.58 -24.57 29.12
CA GLU A 678 -10.27 -25.52 30.02
C GLU A 678 -10.08 -25.10 31.48
N SER A 679 -11.03 -24.36 32.05
CA SER A 679 -11.17 -24.32 33.51
C SER A 679 -12.63 -24.16 33.91
N SER A 680 -13.10 -25.20 34.60
CA SER A 680 -14.41 -25.31 35.22
C SER A 680 -14.33 -24.78 36.66
N ALA A 681 -14.45 -23.46 36.83
CA ALA A 681 -14.75 -22.87 38.13
C ALA A 681 -15.61 -21.60 37.97
N PRO A 682 -16.55 -21.32 38.90
CA PRO A 682 -17.61 -20.35 38.67
C PRO A 682 -17.11 -18.92 38.82
N ILE A 683 -17.28 -18.11 37.77
CA ILE A 683 -17.06 -16.67 37.81
C ILE A 683 -18.21 -16.01 38.60
N GLU A 684 -17.87 -15.29 39.67
CA GLU A 684 -18.78 -14.34 40.30
C GLU A 684 -19.01 -13.14 39.35
N PRO A 685 -20.27 -12.79 39.03
CA PRO A 685 -20.53 -11.72 38.08
C PRO A 685 -20.49 -10.34 38.76
N SER A 686 -19.65 -9.45 38.22
CA SER A 686 -19.81 -7.99 38.41
C SER A 686 -20.81 -7.41 37.39
N PRO A 687 -21.44 -6.26 37.69
CA PRO A 687 -22.85 -6.02 37.40
C PRO A 687 -23.15 -5.64 35.95
N LYS A 688 -24.22 -6.23 35.41
CA LYS A 688 -24.79 -5.98 34.08
C LYS A 688 -25.34 -4.56 33.96
N SER A 689 -24.87 -3.82 32.97
CA SER A 689 -25.62 -2.70 32.38
C SER A 689 -26.86 -3.25 31.68
N VAL A 690 -28.02 -2.74 32.07
CA VAL A 690 -29.34 -3.15 31.58
C VAL A 690 -29.59 -2.52 30.21
N VAL A 691 -29.72 -3.36 29.17
CA VAL A 691 -30.34 -3.00 27.88
C VAL A 691 -31.64 -3.83 27.75
N PRO A 692 -32.80 -3.22 27.45
CA PRO A 692 -34.08 -3.92 27.46
C PRO A 692 -34.25 -4.87 26.26
N ALA A 693 -34.85 -6.01 26.55
CA ALA A 693 -35.05 -7.13 25.64
C ALA A 693 -35.94 -6.82 24.42
N GLY A 694 -35.41 -7.06 23.22
CA GLY A 694 -36.13 -7.21 21.97
C GLY A 694 -36.22 -8.69 21.57
N LYS A 695 -37.45 -9.16 21.43
CA LYS A 695 -37.94 -10.53 21.18
C LYS A 695 -37.18 -11.35 20.13
N THR A 696 -37.00 -12.64 20.46
CA THR A 696 -36.65 -13.75 19.56
C THR A 696 -37.63 -13.93 18.41
N ALA A 697 -37.11 -14.24 17.22
CA ALA A 697 -37.89 -14.73 16.08
C ALA A 697 -37.47 -16.16 15.71
N VAL A 698 -38.49 -16.95 15.36
CA VAL A 698 -38.55 -18.38 15.00
C VAL A 698 -38.13 -18.57 13.53
N PRO A 699 -37.66 -19.76 13.09
CA PRO A 699 -37.06 -19.95 11.76
C PRO A 699 -38.06 -19.88 10.60
N GLN A 700 -37.63 -19.36 9.45
CA GLN A 700 -38.46 -19.18 8.25
C GLN A 700 -37.59 -19.44 7.00
N GLN A 701 -37.67 -20.61 6.35
CA GLN A 701 -38.48 -20.92 5.15
C GLN A 701 -38.55 -19.83 4.08
N ALA A 702 -38.17 -20.22 2.84
CA ALA A 702 -38.30 -19.56 1.53
C ALA A 702 -38.64 -18.06 1.55
N GLY A 703 -37.64 -17.24 1.20
CA GLY A 703 -37.64 -15.79 1.38
C GLY A 703 -38.86 -15.05 0.81
N PRO A 704 -39.31 -13.96 1.47
CA PRO A 704 -40.45 -13.19 1.02
C PRO A 704 -40.08 -12.32 -0.19
N ILE A 705 -41.09 -12.11 -1.05
CA ILE A 705 -41.14 -11.03 -2.03
C ILE A 705 -40.79 -9.72 -1.31
N THR A 706 -39.79 -8.97 -1.79
CA THR A 706 -39.34 -7.73 -1.15
C THR A 706 -40.51 -6.75 -0.96
N PRO A 707 -40.51 -5.89 0.08
CA PRO A 707 -41.59 -4.94 0.33
C PRO A 707 -41.88 -4.04 -0.90
N LEU A 708 -40.85 -3.76 -1.70
CA LEU A 708 -40.93 -2.96 -2.91
C LEU A 708 -41.65 -3.69 -4.06
N LEU A 709 -41.34 -4.96 -4.28
CA LEU A 709 -42.01 -5.78 -5.29
C LEU A 709 -43.47 -6.06 -4.88
N ALA A 710 -43.73 -6.21 -3.58
CA ALA A 710 -45.08 -6.32 -3.04
C ALA A 710 -45.90 -5.04 -3.29
N VAL A 711 -45.32 -3.84 -3.06
CA VAL A 711 -45.97 -2.55 -3.33
C VAL A 711 -46.20 -2.33 -4.83
N GLN A 712 -45.26 -2.70 -5.70
CA GLN A 712 -45.42 -2.61 -7.16
C GLN A 712 -46.53 -3.55 -7.66
N ILE A 713 -46.57 -4.80 -7.19
CA ILE A 713 -47.65 -5.74 -7.52
C ILE A 713 -48.99 -5.20 -7.00
N LEU A 714 -49.04 -4.63 -5.80
CA LEU A 714 -50.27 -4.04 -5.25
C LEU A 714 -50.74 -2.81 -6.04
N PHE A 715 -49.80 -1.98 -6.49
CA PHE A 715 -50.12 -0.79 -7.29
C PHE A 715 -50.58 -1.15 -8.70
N LEU A 716 -49.90 -2.09 -9.36
CA LEU A 716 -50.29 -2.59 -10.69
C LEU A 716 -51.64 -3.32 -10.65
N THR A 717 -51.88 -4.13 -9.62
CA THR A 717 -53.19 -4.78 -9.43
C THR A 717 -54.29 -3.75 -9.13
N LEU A 718 -54.03 -2.73 -8.30
CA LEU A 718 -54.98 -1.65 -8.05
C LEU A 718 -55.32 -0.88 -9.34
N VAL A 719 -54.32 -0.50 -10.14
CA VAL A 719 -54.52 0.20 -11.41
C VAL A 719 -55.30 -0.68 -12.40
N PHE A 720 -55.01 -1.98 -12.45
CA PHE A 720 -55.75 -2.94 -13.27
C PHE A 720 -57.22 -3.04 -12.85
N PHE A 721 -57.51 -3.22 -11.56
CA PHE A 721 -58.89 -3.35 -11.07
C PHE A 721 -59.69 -2.05 -11.17
N VAL A 722 -59.07 -0.89 -10.95
CA VAL A 722 -59.72 0.41 -11.15
C VAL A 722 -60.03 0.63 -12.63
N SER A 723 -59.11 0.29 -13.53
CA SER A 723 -59.32 0.36 -14.97
C SER A 723 -60.42 -0.59 -15.45
N LEU A 724 -60.44 -1.83 -14.92
CA LEU A 724 -61.47 -2.82 -15.21
C LEU A 724 -62.84 -2.40 -14.70
N PHE A 725 -62.92 -1.83 -13.49
CA PHE A 725 -64.16 -1.31 -12.91
C PHE A 725 -64.72 -0.14 -13.72
N ILE A 726 -63.87 0.81 -14.14
CA ILE A 726 -64.30 1.93 -14.97
C ILE A 726 -64.74 1.43 -16.35
N PHE A 727 -64.06 0.43 -16.93
CA PHE A 727 -64.44 -0.18 -18.21
C PHE A 727 -65.81 -0.88 -18.14
N ILE A 728 -66.03 -1.72 -17.11
CA ILE A 728 -67.30 -2.42 -16.89
C ILE A 728 -68.45 -1.45 -16.64
N ARG A 729 -68.21 -0.40 -15.84
CA ARG A 729 -69.23 0.60 -15.52
C ARG A 729 -69.54 1.52 -16.70
N SER A 730 -68.53 1.81 -17.52
CA SER A 730 -68.70 2.51 -18.79
C SER A 730 -69.49 1.65 -19.78
N GLY A 731 -69.34 0.31 -19.72
CA GLY A 731 -69.95 -0.74 -20.55
C GLY A 731 -71.48 -0.93 -20.44
N LYS A 732 -72.11 -0.42 -19.39
CA LYS A 732 -73.58 -0.43 -19.20
C LYS A 732 -74.29 0.84 -19.66
#